data_AF-A0ABD0VLZ8-F1
#
_entry.id   AF-A0ABD0VLZ8-F1
#
_cell.length_a   1.000
_cell.length_b   1.000
_cell.length_c   1.000
_cell.angle_alpha   90.00
_cell.angle_beta   90.00
_cell.angle_gamma   90.00
#
_symmetry.space_group_name_H-M   'P 1'
#
loop_
_entity.id
_entity.type
_entity.pdbx_description
1 polymer ?
#
loop_
_entity_poly.entity_id
_entity_poly.type
_entity_poly.pdbx_seq_one_letter_code
_entity_poly.pdbx_strand_id
1 'polypeptide(L)'
;MALMIPPNISAGTAIAAALLTLSFIFLIRLKSKQGKEKQLLPLPPGPPGLPILGSLPFLKPNLHQYFSGLAGTYGPVFSIRLGYKLCVVISSPSAAREILKYQDAAFANRVIPAAILFNYNGSRPDLLWSPYDTHWRIMRKIVVREMLSPTSLEAMAPTRRREIRRTVENLWARAKMGLTVHVREIASLTMLNMMTTMLWGERAAGDCDEKELQQAIKELINLFMEPNVADFFPIVAPLDPQGLGRRVKKLTEWIIKYLEKIVEKKKQKMAVGERRRDVLELLLDLVEIGNPQEPFTMDDLFKLIMGLMEASTDSISTVVEWSMAELLNDPKKMQIAQQELDHVIGKHRVVEESDIPQLHYLSAFVKETLRLHPPAPLLVPHCPSSQCVVGGFSVPAGTTVFVNMWKIQRDPHLWGEDAEEFKPERFLVTGKEMNDFYLRGNDQFCYLPFGAGRRMCVGIALGEKMVIYMLASLLHSFEWRLPENVTLELREKFGTVLIKAEELVVVPAARLDKPELYKPEQELEVRKEKQGKCFERMALTFRPEISAGTGVTALVTFYLTALFLFLLRLKRKKGSEKKQTLPLPPGPHGLPILGSLPFLNPNLHQYFADLARSYGPILSLRLGSKLCVVVSSPSAAREIFKDQDAAFANHATPAATLFYFRGSNLDLLWSAYGPHWRMLRKIAVHEMLGTASIEAVAPLRCRAMRRTVELVCARAKMGAAVDVRETTFLTVLNVMTSMLWGEQVAGSSDGKEFRRAIEGAVDILMAPNVLDFIPVLAPLDPQGLGRRTKKLMVWINKYLEEIVEKKKQKMDLIGGSADTISTAVEWSMAELLSNPEKMRTAQQELDAVVGKHRIVGESDIPQLHYLCAVVKESLRLHPPLPLLIPHCPSTHCVVGGFSVPAGTSVFVNVWVIHRDPHLWGEDAEEFKPERFLETSRQKKDFYLGGKDEFCYLPFGAGRRVCVGTAIGEKMVIYMLASLLHSFEWRLPKGASLELGEKFGAVLRKVEQLFAVPTMRLDTPELYL
;
A
#
# COMPACT_ATOMS: atom_id res chain seq x y z
N MET A 1 -84.39 -5.41 18.22
CA MET A 1 -84.33 -5.25 16.74
C MET A 1 -82.86 -5.27 16.34
N ALA A 2 -82.50 -5.84 15.19
CA ALA A 2 -81.15 -6.36 14.94
C ALA A 2 -80.26 -5.51 14.01
N LEU A 3 -78.95 -5.76 14.08
CA LEU A 3 -77.88 -5.57 13.06
C LEU A 3 -77.50 -4.13 12.61
N MET A 4 -76.21 -3.76 12.76
CA MET A 4 -75.22 -3.72 11.65
C MET A 4 -73.79 -3.36 12.11
N ILE A 5 -72.78 -3.78 11.32
CA ILE A 5 -71.31 -3.69 11.58
C ILE A 5 -70.59 -3.37 10.25
N PRO A 6 -69.82 -2.26 10.12
CA PRO A 6 -68.34 -2.33 9.97
C PRO A 6 -67.60 -1.05 10.49
N PRO A 7 -66.29 -0.78 10.21
CA PRO A 7 -65.10 -1.59 10.55
C PRO A 7 -63.87 -0.78 11.08
N ASN A 8 -62.71 -1.47 11.20
CA ASN A 8 -61.32 -0.98 11.12
C ASN A 8 -60.63 -0.34 12.34
N ILE A 9 -60.01 -1.20 13.17
CA ILE A 9 -58.76 -0.87 13.87
C ILE A 9 -57.61 -1.02 12.86
N SER A 10 -56.76 0.00 12.70
CA SER A 10 -55.81 0.07 11.58
C SER A 10 -54.55 -0.79 11.77
N ALA A 11 -54.08 -1.39 10.66
CA ALA A 11 -52.90 -2.24 10.61
C ALA A 11 -51.59 -1.57 11.08
N GLY A 12 -51.56 -0.23 11.17
CA GLY A 12 -50.39 0.53 11.64
C GLY A 12 -50.01 0.20 13.09
N THR A 13 -50.98 -0.11 13.96
CA THR A 13 -50.72 -0.47 15.37
C THR A 13 -50.02 -1.83 15.49
N ALA A 14 -50.49 -2.83 14.74
CA ALA A 14 -49.86 -4.15 14.66
C ALA A 14 -48.45 -4.09 14.05
N ILE A 15 -48.25 -3.27 13.01
CA ILE A 15 -46.94 -3.08 12.38
C ILE A 15 -45.96 -2.36 13.33
N ALA A 16 -46.41 -1.34 14.07
CA ALA A 16 -45.57 -0.66 15.06
C ALA A 16 -45.15 -1.62 16.20
N ALA A 17 -46.07 -2.44 16.72
CA ALA A 17 -45.77 -3.47 17.70
C ALA A 17 -44.81 -4.55 17.16
N ALA A 18 -45.00 -4.98 15.91
CA ALA A 18 -44.11 -5.93 15.24
C ALA A 18 -42.70 -5.36 15.01
N LEU A 19 -42.57 -4.08 14.64
CA LEU A 19 -41.28 -3.41 14.47
C LEU A 19 -40.57 -3.16 15.80
N LEU A 20 -41.30 -2.81 16.87
CA LEU A 20 -40.75 -2.66 18.22
C LEU A 20 -40.28 -4.00 18.78
N THR A 21 -41.06 -5.07 18.61
CA THR A 21 -40.67 -6.42 19.05
C THR A 21 -39.51 -6.99 18.21
N LEU A 22 -39.48 -6.77 16.89
CA LEU A 22 -38.34 -7.15 16.05
C LEU A 22 -37.07 -6.36 16.40
N SER A 23 -37.20 -5.05 16.69
CA SER A 23 -36.11 -4.22 17.21
C SER A 23 -35.60 -4.75 18.55
N PHE A 24 -36.49 -5.08 19.48
CA PHE A 24 -36.15 -5.62 20.79
C PHE A 24 -35.49 -7.02 20.71
N ILE A 25 -36.01 -7.92 19.86
CA ILE A 25 -35.42 -9.24 19.59
C ILE A 25 -34.06 -9.11 18.87
N PHE A 26 -33.90 -8.12 17.99
CA PHE A 26 -32.63 -7.81 17.34
C PHE A 26 -31.59 -7.27 18.34
N LEU A 27 -32.00 -6.39 19.28
CA LEU A 27 -31.16 -5.91 20.38
C LEU A 27 -30.77 -7.04 21.36
N ILE A 28 -31.70 -7.95 21.69
CA ILE A 28 -31.40 -9.15 22.49
C ILE A 28 -30.44 -10.07 21.74
N ARG A 29 -30.62 -10.29 20.43
CA ARG A 29 -29.69 -11.10 19.62
C ARG A 29 -28.32 -10.44 19.43
N LEU A 30 -28.24 -9.11 19.41
CA LEU A 30 -26.97 -8.37 19.41
C LEU A 30 -26.23 -8.51 20.75
N LYS A 31 -26.94 -8.43 21.89
CA LYS A 31 -26.35 -8.75 23.21
C LYS A 31 -25.99 -10.24 23.35
N SER A 32 -26.79 -11.14 22.77
CA SER A 32 -26.58 -12.60 22.85
C SER A 32 -25.52 -13.14 21.89
N LYS A 33 -25.11 -12.39 20.85
CA LYS A 33 -24.01 -12.75 19.95
C LYS A 33 -22.68 -12.06 20.27
N GLN A 34 -22.60 -11.27 21.35
CA GLN A 34 -21.33 -11.03 22.01
C GLN A 34 -20.92 -12.29 22.77
N GLY A 35 -20.36 -13.25 22.05
CA GLY A 35 -19.46 -14.22 22.66
C GLY A 35 -18.35 -13.45 23.36
N LYS A 36 -18.25 -13.60 24.69
CA LYS A 36 -17.18 -12.98 25.48
C LYS A 36 -15.85 -13.66 25.14
N GLU A 37 -15.22 -13.28 24.02
CA GLU A 37 -13.77 -13.15 24.06
C GLU A 37 -13.45 -12.21 25.23
N LYS A 38 -12.58 -12.67 26.14
CA LYS A 38 -12.12 -11.83 27.26
C LYS A 38 -11.31 -10.67 26.70
N GLN A 39 -11.96 -9.55 26.39
CA GLN A 39 -11.27 -8.26 26.34
C GLN A 39 -10.65 -8.04 27.72
N LEU A 40 -9.32 -8.17 27.78
CA LEU A 40 -8.54 -8.05 29.01
C LEU A 40 -8.61 -6.64 29.62
N LEU A 41 -8.95 -5.62 28.81
CA LEU A 41 -9.12 -4.23 29.20
C LEU A 41 -10.39 -3.65 28.55
N PRO A 42 -11.13 -2.76 29.25
CA PRO A 42 -12.33 -2.12 28.71
C PRO A 42 -12.01 -1.10 27.61
N LEU A 43 -13.03 -0.70 26.85
CA LEU A 43 -12.98 0.49 25.99
C LEU A 43 -12.89 1.76 26.85
N PRO A 44 -12.36 2.88 26.33
CA PRO A 44 -12.39 4.17 27.02
C PRO A 44 -13.84 4.59 27.39
N PRO A 45 -14.06 5.19 28.56
CA PRO A 45 -15.37 5.72 28.96
C PRO A 45 -15.86 6.77 27.97
N GLY A 46 -17.15 7.08 27.94
CA GLY A 46 -17.68 8.03 26.96
C GLY A 46 -19.17 8.31 27.14
N PRO A 47 -19.69 9.39 26.51
CA PRO A 47 -21.09 9.73 26.59
C PRO A 47 -21.99 8.64 25.97
N PRO A 48 -23.15 8.36 26.57
CA PRO A 48 -24.12 7.44 25.97
C PRO A 48 -24.59 7.98 24.62
N GLY A 49 -24.68 7.10 23.63
CA GLY A 49 -25.18 7.42 22.30
C GLY A 49 -26.56 6.79 22.05
N LEU A 50 -27.35 7.43 21.18
CA LEU A 50 -28.58 6.82 20.67
C LEU A 50 -28.26 5.57 19.83
N PRO A 51 -29.15 4.56 19.76
CA PRO A 51 -29.01 3.46 18.83
C PRO A 51 -28.79 3.96 17.40
N ILE A 52 -27.86 3.32 16.68
CA ILE A 52 -27.46 3.63 15.28
C ILE A 52 -26.77 5.00 15.09
N LEU A 53 -27.30 6.10 15.65
CA LEU A 53 -26.76 7.45 15.48
C LEU A 53 -25.57 7.77 16.39
N GLY A 54 -25.46 7.08 17.53
CA GLY A 54 -24.47 7.41 18.56
C GLY A 54 -24.72 8.81 19.12
N SER A 55 -23.66 9.60 19.22
CA SER A 55 -23.66 10.96 19.75
C SER A 55 -23.83 12.05 18.67
N LEU A 56 -24.05 11.68 17.39
CA LEU A 56 -24.19 12.64 16.29
C LEU A 56 -25.20 13.78 16.56
N PRO A 57 -26.42 13.54 17.10
CA PRO A 57 -27.39 14.61 17.35
C PRO A 57 -27.01 15.55 18.50
N PHE A 58 -25.94 15.25 19.24
CA PHE A 58 -25.47 16.01 20.40
C PHE A 58 -24.11 16.70 20.15
N LEU A 59 -23.56 16.62 18.93
CA LEU A 59 -22.33 17.33 18.57
C LEU A 59 -22.56 18.84 18.53
N LYS A 60 -21.59 19.59 19.05
CA LYS A 60 -21.51 21.06 18.90
C LYS A 60 -20.56 21.43 17.76
N PRO A 61 -20.71 22.59 17.09
CA PRO A 61 -19.89 22.97 15.93
C PRO A 61 -18.37 23.01 16.20
N ASN A 62 -17.95 23.59 17.33
CA ASN A 62 -16.54 23.64 17.73
C ASN A 62 -16.14 22.34 18.44
N LEU A 63 -15.78 21.31 17.65
CA LEU A 63 -15.49 19.97 18.16
C LEU A 63 -14.33 19.92 19.16
N HIS A 64 -13.30 20.74 18.99
CA HIS A 64 -12.14 20.80 19.90
C HIS A 64 -12.53 21.29 21.31
N GLN A 65 -13.32 22.36 21.40
CA GLN A 65 -13.88 22.88 22.65
C GLN A 65 -14.87 21.87 23.26
N TYR A 66 -15.77 21.30 22.45
CA TYR A 66 -16.73 20.29 22.90
C TYR A 66 -16.04 19.04 23.48
N PHE A 67 -15.03 18.53 22.79
CA PHE A 67 -14.21 17.40 23.25
C PHE A 67 -13.37 17.77 24.48
N SER A 68 -12.97 19.04 24.65
CA SER A 68 -12.27 19.47 25.87
C SER A 68 -13.17 19.39 27.11
N GLY A 69 -14.44 19.77 26.96
CA GLY A 69 -15.46 19.60 27.99
C GLY A 69 -15.76 18.12 28.29
N LEU A 70 -15.91 17.28 27.26
CA LEU A 70 -16.06 15.83 27.46
C LEU A 70 -14.85 15.21 28.17
N ALA A 71 -13.63 15.64 27.88
CA ALA A 71 -12.43 15.18 28.59
C ALA A 71 -12.44 15.54 30.08
N GLY A 72 -13.09 16.64 30.47
CA GLY A 72 -13.31 16.98 31.89
C GLY A 72 -14.31 16.07 32.59
N THR A 73 -15.27 15.49 31.86
CA THR A 73 -16.30 14.59 32.41
C THR A 73 -15.89 13.11 32.39
N TYR A 74 -15.25 12.66 31.31
CA TYR A 74 -14.94 11.24 31.06
C TYR A 74 -13.44 10.92 31.22
N GLY A 75 -12.61 11.93 31.50
CA GLY A 75 -11.16 11.78 31.62
C GLY A 75 -10.40 11.99 30.30
N PRO A 76 -9.06 11.97 30.34
CA PRO A 76 -8.20 12.40 29.24
C PRO A 76 -8.09 11.42 28.06
N VAL A 77 -8.69 10.23 28.18
CA VAL A 77 -8.84 9.24 27.10
C VAL A 77 -10.27 8.75 27.16
N PHE A 78 -11.09 9.19 26.20
CA PHE A 78 -12.52 8.85 26.16
C PHE A 78 -12.95 8.43 24.75
N SER A 79 -14.06 7.69 24.66
CA SER A 79 -14.64 7.24 23.39
C SER A 79 -15.94 7.98 23.06
N ILE A 80 -16.25 8.11 21.77
CA ILE A 80 -17.51 8.67 21.28
C ILE A 80 -17.94 7.89 20.03
N ARG A 81 -19.24 7.59 19.94
CA ARG A 81 -19.82 6.88 18.79
C ARG A 81 -20.38 7.89 17.80
N LEU A 82 -19.86 7.94 16.58
CA LEU A 82 -20.38 8.81 15.51
C LEU A 82 -21.02 7.92 14.43
N GLY A 83 -22.33 7.74 14.52
CA GLY A 83 -23.04 6.71 13.75
C GLY A 83 -22.52 5.32 14.08
N TYR A 84 -22.10 4.57 13.05
CA TYR A 84 -21.47 3.27 13.23
C TYR A 84 -19.99 3.34 13.62
N LYS A 85 -19.33 4.50 13.49
CA LYS A 85 -17.89 4.64 13.79
C LYS A 85 -17.66 4.75 15.30
N LEU A 86 -16.68 3.99 15.79
CA LEU A 86 -16.07 4.23 17.09
C LEU A 86 -14.96 5.28 16.90
N CYS A 87 -15.02 6.34 17.68
CA CYS A 87 -13.98 7.34 17.79
C CYS A 87 -13.40 7.32 19.22
N VAL A 88 -12.11 7.60 19.35
CA VAL A 88 -11.42 7.83 20.62
C VAL A 88 -10.78 9.20 20.57
N VAL A 89 -10.87 9.95 21.66
CA VAL A 89 -10.30 11.28 21.79
C VAL A 89 -9.24 11.25 22.89
N ILE A 90 -8.07 11.77 22.54
CA ILE A 90 -6.89 11.87 23.39
C ILE A 90 -6.73 13.32 23.82
N SER A 91 -6.51 13.53 25.11
CA SER A 91 -6.63 14.84 25.75
C SER A 91 -5.65 15.02 26.90
N SER A 92 -4.56 14.23 26.92
CA SER A 92 -3.41 14.40 27.81
C SER A 92 -2.10 14.15 27.07
N PRO A 93 -0.97 14.75 27.53
CA PRO A 93 0.34 14.54 26.91
C PRO A 93 0.84 13.09 27.01
N SER A 94 0.58 12.41 28.13
CA SER A 94 1.01 11.02 28.35
C SER A 94 0.38 10.06 27.33
N ALA A 95 -0.93 10.14 27.11
CA ALA A 95 -1.63 9.35 26.11
C ALA A 95 -1.29 9.78 24.67
N ALA A 96 -1.03 11.07 24.43
CA ALA A 96 -0.51 11.56 23.15
C ALA A 96 0.88 10.98 22.85
N ARG A 97 1.77 10.90 23.85
CA ARG A 97 3.11 10.28 23.76
C ARG A 97 3.03 8.77 23.53
N GLU A 98 2.11 8.07 24.17
CA GLU A 98 1.87 6.64 23.90
C GLU A 98 1.52 6.39 22.43
N ILE A 99 0.64 7.21 21.85
CA ILE A 99 0.19 7.06 20.45
C ILE A 99 1.23 7.57 19.43
N LEU A 100 1.85 8.71 19.69
CA LEU A 100 2.68 9.44 18.72
C LEU A 100 4.19 9.16 18.87
N LYS A 101 4.65 8.55 19.96
CA LYS A 101 6.06 8.16 20.17
C LYS A 101 6.22 6.65 20.32
N TYR A 102 5.55 6.04 21.29
CA TYR A 102 5.80 4.64 21.65
C TYR A 102 5.09 3.63 20.72
N GLN A 103 3.89 3.98 20.22
CA GLN A 103 3.10 3.16 19.30
C GLN A 103 2.96 3.83 17.93
N ASP A 104 3.93 4.67 17.55
CA ASP A 104 3.84 5.60 16.42
C ASP A 104 3.53 4.92 15.08
N ALA A 105 4.10 3.73 14.84
CA ALA A 105 3.86 2.91 13.67
C ALA A 105 2.46 2.29 13.65
N ALA A 106 1.92 1.91 14.81
CA ALA A 106 0.60 1.28 14.90
C ALA A 106 -0.49 2.29 14.51
N PHE A 107 -0.40 3.51 15.04
CA PHE A 107 -1.32 4.63 14.80
C PHE A 107 -0.99 5.47 13.55
N ALA A 108 -0.02 5.06 12.73
CA ALA A 108 0.41 5.84 11.58
C ALA A 108 -0.57 5.84 10.38
N ASN A 109 -1.72 5.16 10.42
CA ASN A 109 -2.73 5.25 9.35
C ASN A 109 -3.70 6.43 9.57
N ARG A 110 -4.43 6.78 8.52
CA ARG A 110 -5.50 7.79 8.51
C ARG A 110 -6.88 7.17 8.31
N VAL A 111 -7.92 7.92 8.65
CA VAL A 111 -9.30 7.65 8.21
C VAL A 111 -9.63 8.65 7.12
N ILE A 112 -9.82 8.19 5.89
CA ILE A 112 -10.14 9.05 4.74
C ILE A 112 -11.66 9.31 4.73
N PRO A 113 -12.13 10.58 4.65
CA PRO A 113 -13.55 10.88 4.49
C PRO A 113 -14.09 10.30 3.19
N ALA A 114 -15.34 9.84 3.20
CA ALA A 114 -15.96 9.14 2.07
C ALA A 114 -16.16 10.04 0.84
N ALA A 115 -16.33 11.35 1.03
CA ALA A 115 -16.31 12.32 -0.08
C ALA A 115 -14.92 12.38 -0.73
N ILE A 116 -13.84 12.34 0.06
CA ILE A 116 -12.46 12.49 -0.42
C ILE A 116 -11.93 11.23 -1.11
N LEU A 117 -12.52 10.05 -0.85
CA LEU A 117 -12.27 8.85 -1.66
C LEU A 117 -12.55 9.06 -3.16
N PHE A 118 -13.42 10.01 -3.53
CA PHE A 118 -13.69 10.34 -4.94
C PHE A 118 -12.54 11.10 -5.62
N ASN A 119 -11.61 11.74 -4.89
CA ASN A 119 -10.39 12.32 -5.47
C ASN A 119 -9.53 11.25 -6.16
N TYR A 120 -9.54 10.03 -5.63
CA TYR A 120 -8.61 8.99 -6.06
C TYR A 120 -9.23 8.02 -7.07
N ASN A 121 -10.56 7.91 -7.17
CA ASN A 121 -11.22 7.10 -8.22
C ASN A 121 -10.68 5.64 -8.32
N GLY A 122 -10.24 5.05 -7.19
CA GLY A 122 -9.63 3.72 -7.09
C GLY A 122 -8.09 3.65 -7.13
N SER A 123 -7.40 4.77 -7.35
CA SER A 123 -5.93 4.88 -7.29
C SER A 123 -5.41 5.21 -5.87
N ARG A 124 -4.09 5.36 -5.70
CA ARG A 124 -3.47 5.58 -4.37
C ARG A 124 -3.78 6.99 -3.82
N PRO A 125 -4.03 7.16 -2.50
CA PRO A 125 -4.15 8.49 -1.90
C PRO A 125 -2.81 9.23 -1.82
N ASP A 126 -2.85 10.56 -1.72
CA ASP A 126 -1.68 11.42 -1.52
C ASP A 126 -0.94 11.19 -0.18
N LEU A 127 0.13 11.96 0.05
CA LEU A 127 0.99 11.91 1.24
C LEU A 127 0.23 12.14 2.57
N LEU A 128 -0.86 12.90 2.57
CA LEU A 128 -1.66 13.18 3.77
C LEU A 128 -2.46 11.93 4.15
N TRP A 129 -3.18 11.37 3.19
CA TRP A 129 -4.21 10.34 3.40
C TRP A 129 -3.73 8.88 3.22
N SER A 130 -2.64 8.63 2.49
CA SER A 130 -2.14 7.27 2.23
C SER A 130 -1.86 6.51 3.54
N PRO A 131 -2.07 5.18 3.59
CA PRO A 131 -1.71 4.35 4.74
C PRO A 131 -0.20 4.38 5.00
N TYR A 132 0.23 3.92 6.18
CA TYR A 132 1.64 3.84 6.52
C TYR A 132 2.27 2.58 5.91
N ASP A 133 2.85 2.74 4.72
CA ASP A 133 3.50 1.69 3.95
C ASP A 133 4.82 2.18 3.31
N THR A 134 5.37 1.44 2.35
CA THR A 134 6.62 1.81 1.67
C THR A 134 6.43 3.01 0.74
N HIS A 135 5.32 3.07 0.01
CA HIS A 135 5.00 4.16 -0.90
C HIS A 135 4.83 5.50 -0.17
N TRP A 136 4.12 5.52 0.96
CA TRP A 136 4.04 6.71 1.81
C TRP A 136 5.43 7.13 2.33
N ARG A 137 6.30 6.17 2.70
CA ARG A 137 7.69 6.46 3.10
C ARG A 137 8.52 7.03 1.93
N ILE A 138 8.30 6.58 0.70
CA ILE A 138 8.92 7.14 -0.52
C ILE A 138 8.44 8.57 -0.75
N MET A 139 7.12 8.82 -0.81
CA MET A 139 6.57 10.17 -0.97
C MET A 139 7.09 11.13 0.10
N ARG A 140 7.10 10.71 1.38
CA ARG A 140 7.65 11.52 2.48
C ARG A 140 9.14 11.79 2.29
N LYS A 141 9.91 10.79 1.86
CA LYS A 141 11.36 10.93 1.63
C LYS A 141 11.64 11.92 0.49
N ILE A 142 10.90 11.86 -0.61
CA ILE A 142 11.02 12.80 -1.74
C ILE A 142 10.76 14.23 -1.24
N VAL A 143 9.64 14.46 -0.55
CA VAL A 143 9.32 15.80 -0.02
C VAL A 143 10.39 16.30 0.96
N VAL A 144 10.81 15.48 1.93
CA VAL A 144 11.74 15.91 2.98
C VAL A 144 13.18 16.08 2.47
N ARG A 145 13.64 15.30 1.48
CA ARG A 145 15.03 15.35 1.00
C ARG A 145 15.22 16.23 -0.23
N GLU A 146 14.31 16.14 -1.19
CA GLU A 146 14.49 16.78 -2.49
C GLU A 146 13.81 18.16 -2.52
N MET A 147 12.67 18.32 -1.83
CA MET A 147 11.86 19.55 -1.90
C MET A 147 12.06 20.49 -0.69
N LEU A 148 12.08 19.94 0.53
CA LEU A 148 12.06 20.69 1.79
C LEU A 148 13.32 20.47 2.64
N SER A 149 14.42 20.01 2.04
CA SER A 149 15.72 19.98 2.72
C SER A 149 16.28 21.39 2.91
N PRO A 150 17.21 21.61 3.86
CA PRO A 150 17.84 22.91 4.07
C PRO A 150 18.41 23.50 2.77
N THR A 151 19.14 22.70 1.99
CA THR A 151 19.73 23.11 0.71
C THR A 151 18.68 23.48 -0.34
N SER A 152 17.60 22.71 -0.49
CA SER A 152 16.51 23.06 -1.42
C SER A 152 15.76 24.32 -0.98
N LEU A 153 15.57 24.51 0.33
CA LEU A 153 14.97 25.74 0.86
C LEU A 153 15.88 26.95 0.64
N GLU A 154 17.18 26.83 0.91
CA GLU A 154 18.18 27.90 0.66
C GLU A 154 18.23 28.29 -0.82
N ALA A 155 18.25 27.32 -1.73
CA ALA A 155 18.20 27.58 -3.18
C ALA A 155 16.94 28.35 -3.63
N MET A 156 15.83 28.20 -2.89
CA MET A 156 14.55 28.87 -3.18
C MET A 156 14.36 30.20 -2.42
N ALA A 157 15.35 30.67 -1.65
CA ALA A 157 15.30 31.98 -0.97
C ALA A 157 15.08 33.18 -1.93
N PRO A 158 15.66 33.22 -3.16
CA PRO A 158 15.36 34.29 -4.11
C PRO A 158 13.89 34.34 -4.55
N THR A 159 13.24 33.18 -4.65
CA THR A 159 11.80 33.08 -4.95
C THR A 159 10.97 33.64 -3.79
N ARG A 160 11.27 33.20 -2.56
CA ARG A 160 10.65 33.71 -1.32
C ARG A 160 10.76 35.22 -1.18
N ARG A 161 11.97 35.78 -1.30
CA ARG A 161 12.20 37.23 -1.37
C ARG A 161 11.32 37.93 -2.41
N ARG A 162 11.24 37.39 -3.64
CA ARG A 162 10.51 38.02 -4.75
C ARG A 162 9.00 38.14 -4.46
N GLU A 163 8.38 37.07 -3.97
CA GLU A 163 6.93 37.09 -3.69
C GLU A 163 6.57 37.89 -2.43
N ILE A 164 7.44 37.90 -1.41
CA ILE A 164 7.28 38.79 -0.25
C ILE A 164 7.38 40.26 -0.68
N ARG A 165 8.41 40.65 -1.46
CA ARG A 165 8.54 42.03 -1.97
C ARG A 165 7.34 42.43 -2.84
N ARG A 166 6.84 41.55 -3.72
CA ARG A 166 5.60 41.78 -4.49
C ARG A 166 4.36 41.93 -3.59
N THR A 167 4.30 41.21 -2.47
CA THR A 167 3.20 41.34 -1.50
C THR A 167 3.24 42.72 -0.82
N VAL A 168 4.43 43.17 -0.40
CA VAL A 168 4.66 44.51 0.17
C VAL A 168 4.34 45.61 -0.86
N GLU A 169 4.76 45.47 -2.12
CA GLU A 169 4.45 46.43 -3.19
C GLU A 169 2.94 46.57 -3.43
N ASN A 170 2.22 45.44 -3.54
CA ASN A 170 0.76 45.44 -3.71
C ASN A 170 0.04 46.04 -2.50
N LEU A 171 0.53 45.78 -1.28
CA LEU A 171 0.01 46.39 -0.06
C LEU A 171 0.26 47.90 -0.01
N TRP A 172 1.44 48.35 -0.44
CA TRP A 172 1.79 49.77 -0.48
C TRP A 172 0.91 50.55 -1.47
N ALA A 173 0.59 49.96 -2.62
CA ALA A 173 -0.38 50.53 -3.55
C ALA A 173 -1.77 50.71 -2.91
N ARG A 174 -2.24 49.72 -2.13
CA ARG A 174 -3.51 49.80 -1.39
C ARG A 174 -3.46 50.79 -0.21
N ALA A 175 -2.35 50.83 0.52
CA ALA A 175 -2.11 51.71 1.66
C ALA A 175 -2.22 53.19 1.25
N LYS A 176 -1.63 53.56 0.10
CA LYS A 176 -1.77 54.91 -0.48
C LYS A 176 -3.20 55.33 -0.78
N MET A 177 -4.07 54.37 -1.06
CA MET A 177 -5.49 54.59 -1.33
C MET A 177 -6.34 54.50 -0.05
N GLY A 178 -5.74 54.24 1.11
CA GLY A 178 -6.45 54.02 2.38
C GLY A 178 -7.33 52.76 2.40
N LEU A 179 -7.11 51.82 1.47
CA LEU A 179 -8.00 50.67 1.29
C LEU A 179 -7.83 49.63 2.38
N THR A 180 -8.95 49.09 2.84
CA THR A 180 -9.02 47.91 3.71
C THR A 180 -8.51 46.65 2.99
N VAL A 181 -7.87 45.76 3.75
CA VAL A 181 -7.36 44.48 3.25
C VAL A 181 -7.65 43.32 4.19
N HIS A 182 -7.87 42.13 3.62
CA HIS A 182 -8.10 40.89 4.36
C HIS A 182 -6.76 40.18 4.58
N VAL A 183 -6.31 40.07 5.83
CA VAL A 183 -4.97 39.53 6.16
C VAL A 183 -4.81 38.09 5.70
N ARG A 184 -5.82 37.24 5.93
CA ARG A 184 -5.81 35.84 5.49
C ARG A 184 -5.78 35.69 3.97
N GLU A 185 -6.51 36.53 3.23
CA GLU A 185 -6.51 36.51 1.76
C GLU A 185 -5.11 36.83 1.22
N ILE A 186 -4.46 37.87 1.76
CA ILE A 186 -3.09 38.24 1.39
C ILE A 186 -2.14 37.07 1.67
N ALA A 187 -2.10 36.56 2.91
CA ALA A 187 -1.18 35.50 3.29
C ALA A 187 -1.43 34.20 2.49
N SER A 188 -2.69 33.88 2.21
CA SER A 188 -3.10 32.75 1.35
C SER A 188 -2.60 32.94 -0.08
N LEU A 189 -2.79 34.12 -0.68
CA LEU A 189 -2.35 34.42 -2.04
C LEU A 189 -0.81 34.46 -2.15
N THR A 190 -0.11 35.00 -1.15
CA THR A 190 1.36 34.98 -1.08
C THR A 190 1.88 33.55 -0.99
N MET A 191 1.28 32.71 -0.14
CA MET A 191 1.65 31.29 -0.03
C MET A 191 1.33 30.48 -1.29
N LEU A 192 0.19 30.72 -1.93
CA LEU A 192 -0.17 30.02 -3.16
C LEU A 192 0.82 30.36 -4.28
N ASN A 193 1.11 31.64 -4.51
CA ASN A 193 2.11 32.06 -5.51
C ASN A 193 3.51 31.57 -5.19
N MET A 194 3.87 31.49 -3.90
CA MET A 194 5.12 30.90 -3.45
C MET A 194 5.21 29.44 -3.87
N MET A 195 4.19 28.66 -3.54
CA MET A 195 4.17 27.24 -3.81
C MET A 195 4.13 26.95 -5.30
N THR A 196 3.37 27.68 -6.12
CA THR A 196 3.35 27.44 -7.58
C THR A 196 4.71 27.76 -8.20
N THR A 197 5.37 28.84 -7.76
CA THR A 197 6.69 29.23 -8.29
C THR A 197 7.79 28.29 -7.80
N MET A 198 7.70 27.78 -6.57
CA MET A 198 8.61 26.74 -6.05
C MET A 198 8.38 25.39 -6.74
N LEU A 199 7.13 25.05 -7.06
CA LEU A 199 6.78 23.77 -7.67
C LEU A 199 7.16 23.73 -9.16
N TRP A 200 6.80 24.73 -9.96
CA TRP A 200 6.99 24.70 -11.42
C TRP A 200 7.51 26.00 -12.06
N GLY A 201 8.05 26.92 -11.26
CA GLY A 201 8.75 28.13 -11.75
C GLY A 201 7.87 29.27 -12.25
N GLU A 202 6.53 29.13 -12.21
CA GLU A 202 5.56 30.15 -12.66
C GLU A 202 4.55 30.48 -11.53
N ARG A 203 4.01 31.71 -11.52
CA ARG A 203 3.01 32.16 -10.54
C ARG A 203 1.62 31.61 -10.89
N ALA A 204 0.68 31.72 -9.94
CA ALA A 204 -0.76 31.62 -10.20
C ALA A 204 -1.46 33.00 -10.07
N ALA A 205 -0.78 34.07 -10.46
CA ALA A 205 -1.35 35.42 -10.48
C ALA A 205 -0.81 36.26 -11.64
N GLY A 206 -1.59 36.30 -12.72
CA GLY A 206 -1.32 36.98 -13.98
C GLY A 206 -2.31 36.69 -15.13
N ASP A 207 -3.08 35.58 -15.10
CA ASP A 207 -4.00 35.18 -16.18
C ASP A 207 -5.38 34.69 -15.65
N CYS A 208 -6.42 34.64 -16.51
CA CYS A 208 -7.80 34.33 -16.06
C CYS A 208 -7.96 32.85 -15.59
N ASP A 209 -7.20 31.89 -16.16
CA ASP A 209 -7.17 30.46 -15.74
C ASP A 209 -6.64 30.27 -14.29
N GLU A 210 -5.91 31.23 -13.72
CA GLU A 210 -5.17 31.03 -12.45
C GLU A 210 -6.00 31.37 -11.21
N LYS A 211 -6.93 32.32 -11.33
CA LYS A 211 -7.95 32.57 -10.29
C LYS A 211 -8.90 31.38 -10.13
N GLU A 212 -9.19 30.68 -11.23
CA GLU A 212 -9.96 29.44 -11.20
C GLU A 212 -9.21 28.36 -10.40
N LEU A 213 -7.88 28.25 -10.52
CA LEU A 213 -7.07 27.33 -9.73
C LEU A 213 -7.13 27.64 -8.23
N GLN A 214 -6.96 28.91 -7.86
CA GLN A 214 -7.08 29.35 -6.46
C GLN A 214 -8.46 29.00 -5.88
N GLN A 215 -9.52 29.27 -6.65
CA GLN A 215 -10.89 28.99 -6.22
C GLN A 215 -11.16 27.48 -6.13
N ALA A 216 -10.68 26.67 -7.08
CA ALA A 216 -10.85 25.22 -7.08
C ALA A 216 -10.14 24.56 -5.88
N ILE A 217 -8.91 24.98 -5.56
CA ILE A 217 -8.17 24.50 -4.39
C ILE A 217 -8.88 24.91 -3.10
N LYS A 218 -9.31 26.18 -2.97
CA LYS A 218 -10.07 26.66 -1.80
C LYS A 218 -11.37 25.89 -1.61
N GLU A 219 -12.08 25.57 -2.70
CA GLU A 219 -13.30 24.77 -2.65
C GLU A 219 -13.03 23.31 -2.24
N LEU A 220 -11.95 22.70 -2.74
CA LEU A 220 -11.55 21.33 -2.40
C LEU A 220 -11.16 21.20 -0.91
N ILE A 221 -10.40 22.16 -0.37
CA ILE A 221 -10.03 22.23 1.07
C ILE A 221 -11.27 22.34 1.97
N ASN A 222 -12.28 23.12 1.57
CA ASN A 222 -13.52 23.26 2.34
C ASN A 222 -14.31 21.94 2.38
N LEU A 223 -14.27 21.14 1.31
CA LEU A 223 -14.96 19.85 1.23
C LEU A 223 -14.32 18.74 2.10
N PHE A 224 -13.10 18.95 2.63
CA PHE A 224 -12.41 17.95 3.46
C PHE A 224 -13.07 17.70 4.81
N MET A 225 -13.71 18.72 5.40
CA MET A 225 -14.37 18.65 6.71
C MET A 225 -15.87 18.97 6.65
N GLU A 226 -16.46 19.03 5.44
CA GLU A 226 -17.89 19.22 5.26
C GLU A 226 -18.66 18.01 5.85
N PRO A 227 -19.65 18.21 6.76
CA PRO A 227 -20.31 17.10 7.45
C PRO A 227 -21.00 16.11 6.50
N ASN A 228 -20.43 14.90 6.38
CA ASN A 228 -20.86 13.90 5.42
C ASN A 228 -21.44 12.65 6.10
N VAL A 229 -22.73 12.37 5.84
CA VAL A 229 -23.46 11.20 6.34
C VAL A 229 -22.76 9.89 5.95
N ALA A 230 -22.11 9.83 4.78
CA ALA A 230 -21.39 8.63 4.34
C ALA A 230 -20.17 8.27 5.23
N ASP A 231 -19.58 9.23 5.95
CA ASP A 231 -18.43 8.99 6.85
C ASP A 231 -18.86 8.19 8.08
N PHE A 232 -20.07 8.47 8.58
CA PHE A 232 -20.66 7.85 9.77
C PHE A 232 -21.46 6.57 9.43
N PHE A 233 -21.98 6.49 8.19
CA PHE A 233 -22.82 5.40 7.70
C PHE A 233 -22.26 4.80 6.39
N PRO A 234 -21.21 3.95 6.45
CA PRO A 234 -20.55 3.43 5.25
C PRO A 234 -21.46 2.70 4.24
N ILE A 235 -22.61 2.18 4.69
CA ILE A 235 -23.61 1.53 3.84
C ILE A 235 -24.23 2.47 2.79
N VAL A 236 -24.29 3.78 3.05
CA VAL A 236 -24.79 4.78 2.08
C VAL A 236 -23.67 5.45 1.27
N ALA A 237 -22.40 5.17 1.57
CA ALA A 237 -21.27 5.78 0.88
C ALA A 237 -21.27 5.58 -0.65
N PRO A 238 -21.65 4.41 -1.21
CA PRO A 238 -21.76 4.23 -2.66
C PRO A 238 -22.84 5.08 -3.35
N LEU A 239 -23.78 5.66 -2.59
CA LEU A 239 -24.87 6.48 -3.13
C LEU A 239 -24.53 7.98 -3.21
N ASP A 240 -23.47 8.43 -2.52
CA ASP A 240 -23.08 9.85 -2.40
C ASP A 240 -24.29 10.76 -2.13
N PRO A 241 -25.02 10.57 -1.01
CA PRO A 241 -26.36 11.13 -0.81
C PRO A 241 -26.40 12.67 -0.74
N GLN A 242 -25.28 13.31 -0.37
CA GLN A 242 -25.14 14.77 -0.33
C GLN A 242 -24.46 15.34 -1.60
N GLY A 243 -24.08 14.50 -2.56
CA GLY A 243 -23.39 14.93 -3.78
C GLY A 243 -21.95 15.40 -3.58
N LEU A 244 -21.40 15.29 -2.36
CA LEU A 244 -20.08 15.79 -2.00
C LEU A 244 -18.98 15.04 -2.75
N GLY A 245 -19.06 13.72 -2.85
CA GLY A 245 -18.10 12.91 -3.60
C GLY A 245 -18.07 13.27 -5.09
N ARG A 246 -19.24 13.49 -5.70
CA ARG A 246 -19.33 13.97 -7.10
C ARG A 246 -18.82 15.40 -7.29
N ARG A 247 -18.96 16.28 -6.30
CA ARG A 247 -18.39 17.64 -6.34
C ARG A 247 -16.87 17.61 -6.24
N VAL A 248 -16.34 16.87 -5.27
CA VAL A 248 -14.92 16.58 -5.08
C VAL A 248 -14.29 16.02 -6.36
N LYS A 249 -14.90 15.00 -6.99
CA LYS A 249 -14.44 14.43 -8.26
C LYS A 249 -14.32 15.47 -9.38
N LYS A 250 -15.33 16.33 -9.56
CA LYS A 250 -15.32 17.37 -10.62
C LYS A 250 -14.19 18.39 -10.44
N LEU A 251 -13.93 18.82 -9.20
CA LEU A 251 -12.86 19.76 -8.90
C LEU A 251 -11.49 19.13 -9.21
N THR A 252 -11.27 17.89 -8.77
CA THR A 252 -10.00 17.18 -8.98
C THR A 252 -9.77 16.84 -10.45
N GLU A 253 -10.80 16.46 -11.21
CA GLU A 253 -10.70 16.32 -12.68
C GLU A 253 -10.36 17.65 -13.39
N TRP A 254 -10.79 18.80 -12.86
CA TRP A 254 -10.41 20.11 -13.39
C TRP A 254 -8.96 20.48 -13.01
N ILE A 255 -8.56 20.26 -11.75
CA ILE A 255 -7.20 20.55 -11.25
C ILE A 255 -6.16 19.69 -11.99
N ILE A 256 -6.43 18.39 -12.18
CA ILE A 256 -5.52 17.50 -12.93
C ILE A 256 -5.36 18.00 -14.38
N LYS A 257 -6.45 18.36 -15.08
CA LYS A 257 -6.36 18.95 -16.43
C LYS A 257 -5.59 20.26 -16.48
N TYR A 258 -5.66 21.07 -15.44
CA TYR A 258 -4.82 22.27 -15.33
C TYR A 258 -3.34 21.87 -15.19
N LEU A 259 -3.00 20.94 -14.29
CA LEU A 259 -1.63 20.48 -14.08
C LEU A 259 -1.04 19.75 -15.30
N GLU A 260 -1.86 19.02 -16.07
CA GLU A 260 -1.46 18.41 -17.35
C GLU A 260 -0.97 19.47 -18.35
N LYS A 261 -1.67 20.62 -18.48
CA LYS A 261 -1.20 21.75 -19.31
C LYS A 261 0.16 22.28 -18.85
N ILE A 262 0.40 22.35 -17.54
CA ILE A 262 1.67 22.83 -16.97
C ILE A 262 2.80 21.83 -17.23
N VAL A 263 2.57 20.54 -17.00
CA VAL A 263 3.53 19.47 -17.31
C VAL A 263 3.90 19.47 -18.79
N GLU A 264 2.94 19.60 -19.69
CA GLU A 264 3.20 19.58 -21.13
C GLU A 264 4.06 20.78 -21.57
N LYS A 265 3.72 22.00 -21.13
CA LYS A 265 4.58 23.19 -21.33
C LYS A 265 5.99 22.99 -20.77
N LYS A 266 6.12 22.34 -19.61
CA LYS A 266 7.41 22.09 -18.95
C LYS A 266 8.26 21.10 -19.74
N LYS A 267 7.69 19.99 -20.19
CA LYS A 267 8.36 19.01 -21.07
C LYS A 267 8.83 19.63 -22.39
N GLN A 268 8.04 20.51 -22.99
CA GLN A 268 8.43 21.23 -24.20
C GLN A 268 9.67 22.12 -23.96
N LYS A 269 9.72 22.88 -22.86
CA LYS A 269 10.92 23.67 -22.47
C LYS A 269 12.14 22.79 -22.22
N MET A 270 11.97 21.67 -21.50
CA MET A 270 13.05 20.70 -21.23
C MET A 270 13.61 20.07 -22.53
N ALA A 271 12.76 19.82 -23.53
CA ALA A 271 13.17 19.24 -24.82
C ALA A 271 13.99 20.22 -25.70
N VAL A 272 13.78 21.53 -25.55
CA VAL A 272 14.55 22.59 -26.23
C VAL A 272 15.84 22.96 -25.46
N GLY A 273 16.10 22.30 -24.33
CA GLY A 273 17.31 22.50 -23.52
C GLY A 273 17.19 23.58 -22.44
N GLU A 274 16.03 24.23 -22.29
CA GLU A 274 15.77 25.25 -21.26
C GLU A 274 15.50 24.64 -19.87
N ARG A 275 16.36 23.71 -19.41
CA ARG A 275 16.21 23.07 -18.10
C ARG A 275 16.42 24.07 -16.95
N ARG A 276 15.46 24.12 -16.02
CA ARG A 276 15.55 24.86 -14.75
C ARG A 276 15.23 23.88 -13.62
N ARG A 277 16.19 23.63 -12.72
CA ARG A 277 16.07 22.70 -11.58
C ARG A 277 15.06 23.17 -10.52
N ASP A 278 13.79 23.22 -10.87
CA ASP A 278 12.66 23.32 -9.96
C ASP A 278 12.12 21.94 -9.60
N VAL A 279 11.19 21.92 -8.64
CA VAL A 279 10.62 20.67 -8.12
C VAL A 279 9.95 19.86 -9.24
N LEU A 280 9.27 20.48 -10.19
CA LEU A 280 8.54 19.78 -11.23
C LEU A 280 9.52 19.05 -12.18
N GLU A 281 10.66 19.66 -12.55
CA GLU A 281 11.68 18.90 -13.30
C GLU A 281 12.20 17.71 -12.49
N LEU A 282 12.47 17.88 -11.20
CA LEU A 282 12.95 16.78 -10.35
C LEU A 282 11.89 15.67 -10.17
N LEU A 283 10.60 16.02 -10.03
CA LEU A 283 9.52 15.05 -9.94
C LEU A 283 9.29 14.35 -11.29
N LEU A 284 9.43 15.04 -12.42
CA LEU A 284 9.37 14.45 -13.76
C LEU A 284 10.56 13.52 -14.00
N ASP A 285 11.79 13.94 -13.66
CA ASP A 285 12.99 13.08 -13.69
C ASP A 285 12.78 11.85 -12.79
N LEU A 286 12.12 11.96 -11.61
CA LEU A 286 11.78 10.80 -10.77
C LEU A 286 10.71 9.86 -11.38
N VAL A 287 9.74 10.40 -12.13
CA VAL A 287 8.78 9.60 -12.90
C VAL A 287 9.48 8.87 -14.07
N GLU A 288 10.45 9.52 -14.72
CA GLU A 288 11.19 8.97 -15.87
C GLU A 288 12.28 7.97 -15.45
N ILE A 289 13.03 8.25 -14.38
CA ILE A 289 14.05 7.35 -13.80
C ILE A 289 13.39 6.12 -13.17
N GLY A 290 12.22 6.28 -12.54
CA GLY A 290 11.27 5.22 -12.20
C GLY A 290 11.81 4.06 -11.36
N ASN A 291 11.48 4.01 -10.06
CA ASN A 291 11.70 2.81 -9.25
C ASN A 291 10.80 1.65 -9.77
N PRO A 292 11.31 0.54 -10.32
CA PRO A 292 10.46 -0.48 -10.96
C PRO A 292 9.55 -1.25 -9.97
N GLN A 293 9.85 -1.13 -8.68
CA GLN A 293 9.25 -1.92 -7.61
C GLN A 293 8.13 -1.18 -6.86
N GLU A 294 8.23 0.14 -6.78
CA GLU A 294 7.15 1.06 -6.41
C GLU A 294 7.32 2.33 -7.26
N PRO A 295 6.75 2.38 -8.47
CA PRO A 295 6.92 3.52 -9.35
C PRO A 295 6.23 4.74 -8.77
N PHE A 296 6.94 5.86 -8.76
CA PHE A 296 6.34 7.18 -8.59
C PHE A 296 5.75 7.56 -9.95
N THR A 297 4.43 7.58 -10.05
CA THR A 297 3.70 7.76 -11.32
C THR A 297 3.35 9.23 -11.58
N MET A 298 2.91 9.57 -12.79
CA MET A 298 2.32 10.88 -13.09
C MET A 298 1.12 11.21 -12.19
N ASP A 299 0.34 10.19 -11.83
CA ASP A 299 -0.81 10.31 -10.92
C ASP A 299 -0.37 10.61 -9.47
N ASP A 300 0.71 9.98 -9.00
CA ASP A 300 1.35 10.31 -7.71
C ASP A 300 1.96 11.72 -7.74
N LEU A 301 2.56 12.14 -8.85
CA LEU A 301 3.10 13.49 -9.06
C LEU A 301 2.00 14.55 -8.94
N PHE A 302 0.88 14.39 -9.65
CA PHE A 302 -0.23 15.35 -9.60
C PHE A 302 -0.82 15.45 -8.19
N LYS A 303 -1.01 14.32 -7.50
CA LYS A 303 -1.53 14.28 -6.13
C LYS A 303 -0.57 14.83 -5.10
N LEU A 304 0.73 14.58 -5.26
CA LEU A 304 1.74 15.13 -4.36
C LEU A 304 1.76 16.66 -4.47
N ILE A 305 1.73 17.19 -5.70
CA ILE A 305 1.60 18.62 -5.96
C ILE A 305 0.32 19.20 -5.35
N MET A 306 -0.84 18.59 -5.64
CA MET A 306 -2.14 19.03 -5.15
C MET A 306 -2.19 19.06 -3.60
N GLY A 307 -1.82 17.95 -2.94
CA GLY A 307 -1.83 17.84 -1.48
C GLY A 307 -0.81 18.76 -0.79
N LEU A 308 0.31 19.10 -1.45
CA LEU A 308 1.25 20.10 -0.93
C LEU A 308 0.67 21.52 -1.02
N MET A 309 0.02 21.88 -2.14
CA MET A 309 -0.64 23.19 -2.30
C MET A 309 -1.81 23.38 -1.32
N GLU A 310 -2.60 22.33 -1.10
CA GLU A 310 -3.69 22.30 -0.11
C GLU A 310 -3.14 22.53 1.30
N ALA A 311 -2.14 21.74 1.70
CA ALA A 311 -1.60 21.76 3.07
C ALA A 311 -0.88 23.07 3.42
N SER A 312 -0.19 23.71 2.47
CA SER A 312 0.62 24.91 2.72
C SER A 312 -0.18 26.22 2.77
N THR A 313 -1.30 26.30 2.08
CA THR A 313 -2.00 27.58 1.85
C THR A 313 -2.81 28.02 3.06
N ASP A 314 -3.69 27.14 3.55
CA ASP A 314 -4.62 27.48 4.65
C ASP A 314 -3.95 27.44 6.03
N SER A 315 -3.00 26.53 6.23
CA SER A 315 -2.29 26.38 7.51
C SER A 315 -1.40 27.59 7.85
N ILE A 316 -0.74 28.19 6.87
CA ILE A 316 0.13 29.35 7.09
C ILE A 316 -0.69 30.65 7.12
N SER A 317 -1.67 30.80 6.22
CA SER A 317 -2.49 32.02 6.18
C SER A 317 -3.29 32.24 7.46
N THR A 318 -3.78 31.17 8.10
CA THR A 318 -4.46 31.31 9.40
C THR A 318 -3.51 31.67 10.55
N VAL A 319 -2.24 31.25 10.53
CA VAL A 319 -1.26 31.62 11.58
C VAL A 319 -0.84 33.09 11.44
N VAL A 320 -0.68 33.57 10.20
CA VAL A 320 -0.42 35.01 9.94
C VAL A 320 -1.64 35.84 10.37
N GLU A 321 -2.87 35.41 10.05
CA GLU A 321 -4.10 36.08 10.50
C GLU A 321 -4.21 36.13 12.03
N TRP A 322 -4.06 35.00 12.73
CA TRP A 322 -4.12 34.97 14.19
C TRP A 322 -3.00 35.79 14.84
N SER A 323 -1.78 35.75 14.30
CA SER A 323 -0.67 36.55 14.84
C SER A 323 -0.92 38.05 14.68
N MET A 324 -1.42 38.49 13.52
CA MET A 324 -1.79 39.89 13.29
C MET A 324 -2.97 40.32 14.17
N ALA A 325 -3.94 39.42 14.42
CA ALA A 325 -5.06 39.70 15.33
C ALA A 325 -4.56 39.90 16.77
N GLU A 326 -3.71 39.02 17.28
CA GLU A 326 -3.19 39.11 18.66
C GLU A 326 -2.28 40.34 18.85
N LEU A 327 -1.49 40.72 17.84
CA LEU A 327 -0.72 41.97 17.85
C LEU A 327 -1.63 43.22 17.86
N LEU A 328 -2.74 43.20 17.13
CA LEU A 328 -3.72 44.31 17.14
C LEU A 328 -4.56 44.35 18.42
N ASN A 329 -4.76 43.21 19.07
CA ASN A 329 -5.42 43.10 20.36
C ASN A 329 -4.55 43.61 21.52
N ASP A 330 -3.22 43.45 21.44
CA ASP A 330 -2.26 44.01 22.40
C ASP A 330 -1.22 44.93 21.74
N PRO A 331 -1.50 46.25 21.66
CA PRO A 331 -0.58 47.24 21.10
C PRO A 331 0.79 47.30 21.78
N LYS A 332 0.95 46.83 23.02
CA LYS A 332 2.28 46.76 23.66
C LYS A 332 3.13 45.66 23.02
N LYS A 333 2.53 44.50 22.76
CA LYS A 333 3.19 43.40 22.05
C LYS A 333 3.51 43.75 20.59
N MET A 334 2.64 44.52 19.93
CA MET A 334 2.92 45.13 18.62
C MET A 334 4.18 46.00 18.67
N GLN A 335 4.26 46.92 19.64
CA GLN A 335 5.41 47.81 19.79
C GLN A 335 6.72 47.05 20.06
N ILE A 336 6.70 46.00 20.90
CA ILE A 336 7.90 45.18 21.15
C ILE A 336 8.37 44.47 19.87
N ALA A 337 7.46 43.86 19.10
CA ALA A 337 7.81 43.22 17.82
C ALA A 337 8.36 44.23 16.80
N GLN A 338 7.76 45.43 16.71
CA GLN A 338 8.26 46.51 15.85
C GLN A 338 9.61 47.07 16.31
N GLN A 339 9.87 47.14 17.62
CA GLN A 339 11.16 47.56 18.18
C GLN A 339 12.28 46.54 17.89
N GLU A 340 11.98 45.24 17.98
CA GLU A 340 12.93 44.19 17.56
C GLU A 340 13.29 44.34 16.08
N LEU A 341 12.29 44.52 15.21
CA LEU A 341 12.50 44.73 13.77
C LEU A 341 13.31 46.00 13.50
N ASP A 342 13.00 47.12 14.16
CA ASP A 342 13.76 48.38 14.01
C ASP A 342 15.20 48.24 14.53
N HIS A 343 15.45 47.44 15.57
CA HIS A 343 16.79 47.22 16.12
C HIS A 343 17.65 46.31 15.23
N VAL A 344 17.10 45.19 14.73
CA VAL A 344 17.83 44.20 13.91
C VAL A 344 17.99 44.65 12.46
N ILE A 345 17.00 45.37 11.92
CA ILE A 345 16.89 45.66 10.48
C ILE A 345 17.13 47.15 10.19
N GLY A 346 16.66 48.04 11.08
CA GLY A 346 16.61 49.47 10.84
C GLY A 346 15.57 49.87 9.78
N LYS A 347 15.38 51.17 9.56
CA LYS A 347 14.37 51.71 8.61
C LYS A 347 14.91 51.98 7.19
N HIS A 348 16.18 51.65 6.93
CA HIS A 348 16.90 52.02 5.70
C HIS A 348 17.04 50.88 4.67
N ARG A 349 16.65 49.66 5.04
CA ARG A 349 16.62 48.46 4.19
C ARG A 349 15.33 47.68 4.47
N VAL A 350 14.97 46.75 3.60
CA VAL A 350 13.87 45.80 3.86
C VAL A 350 14.33 44.58 4.65
N VAL A 351 13.36 43.86 5.21
CA VAL A 351 13.54 42.53 5.82
C VAL A 351 14.09 41.54 4.79
N GLU A 352 15.08 40.76 5.20
CA GLU A 352 15.68 39.67 4.43
C GLU A 352 15.69 38.37 5.24
N GLU A 353 15.71 37.21 4.57
CA GLU A 353 15.63 35.90 5.27
C GLU A 353 16.78 35.64 6.25
N SER A 354 17.93 36.27 6.03
CA SER A 354 19.09 36.25 6.92
C SER A 354 18.83 36.93 8.28
N ASP A 355 17.80 37.77 8.37
CA ASP A 355 17.43 38.46 9.61
C ASP A 355 16.64 37.54 10.55
N ILE A 356 15.87 36.58 10.01
CA ILE A 356 14.96 35.70 10.75
C ILE A 356 15.59 35.07 12.01
N PRO A 357 16.84 34.54 12.00
CA PRO A 357 17.43 33.93 13.18
C PRO A 357 17.71 34.89 14.34
N GLN A 358 17.60 36.21 14.13
CA GLN A 358 17.79 37.26 15.14
C GLN A 358 16.46 37.82 15.67
N LEU A 359 15.32 37.44 15.07
CA LEU A 359 13.98 37.89 15.45
C LEU A 359 13.39 36.97 16.53
N HIS A 360 13.98 37.03 17.73
CA HIS A 360 13.71 36.11 18.83
C HIS A 360 12.30 36.32 19.42
N TYR A 361 11.89 37.57 19.64
CA TYR A 361 10.57 37.92 20.15
C TYR A 361 9.48 37.59 19.12
N LEU A 362 9.69 37.90 17.84
CA LEU A 362 8.74 37.52 16.80
C LEU A 362 8.63 35.99 16.66
N SER A 363 9.74 35.25 16.79
CA SER A 363 9.73 33.79 16.82
C SER A 363 8.96 33.24 18.03
N ALA A 364 9.19 33.80 19.21
CA ALA A 364 8.45 33.47 20.44
C ALA A 364 6.95 33.81 20.33
N PHE A 365 6.62 34.92 19.67
CA PHE A 365 5.23 35.33 19.39
C PHE A 365 4.52 34.30 18.50
N VAL A 366 5.16 33.85 17.41
CA VAL A 366 4.58 32.82 16.53
C VAL A 366 4.42 31.48 17.26
N LYS A 367 5.34 31.12 18.17
CA LYS A 367 5.17 29.92 19.03
C LYS A 367 3.94 30.03 19.94
N GLU A 368 3.68 31.21 20.52
CA GLU A 368 2.48 31.46 21.31
C GLU A 368 1.20 31.45 20.47
N THR A 369 1.23 32.02 19.25
CA THR A 369 0.12 31.86 18.29
C THR A 369 -0.16 30.39 17.99
N LEU A 370 0.88 29.58 17.76
CA LEU A 370 0.74 28.14 17.50
C LEU A 370 0.30 27.35 18.75
N ARG A 371 0.56 27.86 19.96
CA ARG A 371 0.08 27.28 21.22
C ARG A 371 -1.42 27.46 21.38
N LEU A 372 -1.90 28.70 21.26
CA LEU A 372 -3.30 29.05 21.50
C LEU A 372 -4.19 28.78 20.30
N HIS A 373 -3.72 29.08 19.08
CA HIS A 373 -4.48 29.00 17.82
C HIS A 373 -3.87 27.99 16.84
N PRO A 374 -3.68 26.71 17.24
CA PRO A 374 -3.06 25.72 16.37
C PRO A 374 -3.95 25.43 15.15
N PRO A 375 -3.42 25.45 13.91
CA PRO A 375 -4.23 25.25 12.71
C PRO A 375 -5.01 23.92 12.69
N ALA A 376 -4.49 22.84 13.28
CA ALA A 376 -5.17 21.54 13.31
C ALA A 376 -5.49 21.11 14.76
N PRO A 377 -6.51 21.69 15.45
CA PRO A 377 -6.68 21.60 16.90
C PRO A 377 -6.99 20.19 17.44
N LEU A 378 -7.47 19.28 16.58
CA LEU A 378 -7.70 17.86 16.88
C LEU A 378 -6.65 16.92 16.23
N LEU A 379 -5.60 17.51 15.61
CA LEU A 379 -4.76 16.93 14.58
C LEU A 379 -5.58 16.30 13.43
N VAL A 380 -4.89 15.80 12.41
CA VAL A 380 -5.52 14.92 11.42
C VAL A 380 -5.80 13.57 12.11
N PRO A 381 -6.97 12.94 11.93
CA PRO A 381 -7.31 11.73 12.68
C PRO A 381 -6.36 10.56 12.41
N HIS A 382 -5.96 9.86 13.46
CA HIS A 382 -5.14 8.65 13.42
C HIS A 382 -6.03 7.40 13.36
N CYS A 383 -5.46 6.28 12.89
CA CYS A 383 -6.14 5.00 12.79
C CYS A 383 -5.16 3.87 13.15
N PRO A 384 -5.43 3.06 14.20
CA PRO A 384 -4.54 1.97 14.58
C PRO A 384 -4.71 0.76 13.65
N SER A 385 -3.58 0.21 13.20
CA SER A 385 -3.51 -0.98 12.32
C SER A 385 -3.76 -2.31 13.04
N SER A 386 -3.67 -2.31 14.37
CA SER A 386 -3.91 -3.44 15.28
C SER A 386 -4.70 -2.96 16.50
N GLN A 387 -5.15 -3.89 17.36
CA GLN A 387 -5.64 -3.49 18.67
C GLN A 387 -4.46 -3.01 19.51
N CYS A 388 -4.62 -1.85 20.15
CA CYS A 388 -3.62 -1.17 20.95
C CYS A 388 -4.15 -0.93 22.37
N VAL A 389 -3.25 -0.59 23.30
CA VAL A 389 -3.62 -0.13 24.65
C VAL A 389 -3.16 1.32 24.79
N VAL A 390 -4.04 2.20 25.26
CA VAL A 390 -3.74 3.63 25.47
C VAL A 390 -4.36 4.08 26.78
N GLY A 391 -3.57 4.65 27.69
CA GLY A 391 -4.05 5.12 29.00
C GLY A 391 -4.77 4.05 29.83
N GLY A 392 -4.36 2.77 29.68
CA GLY A 392 -5.00 1.62 30.33
C GLY A 392 -6.25 1.05 29.62
N PHE A 393 -6.71 1.67 28.53
CA PHE A 393 -7.89 1.23 27.78
C PHE A 393 -7.54 0.52 26.47
N SER A 394 -8.40 -0.42 26.05
CA SER A 394 -8.29 -1.10 24.76
C SER A 394 -8.80 -0.21 23.62
N VAL A 395 -7.97 0.06 22.62
CA VAL A 395 -8.34 0.78 21.39
C VAL A 395 -8.33 -0.21 20.21
N PRO A 396 -9.49 -0.60 19.65
CA PRO A 396 -9.56 -1.55 18.54
C PRO A 396 -8.95 -1.03 17.24
N ALA A 397 -8.44 -1.94 16.40
CA ALA A 397 -8.00 -1.62 15.04
C ALA A 397 -9.11 -0.95 14.22
N GLY A 398 -8.78 0.04 13.40
CA GLY A 398 -9.75 0.77 12.57
C GLY A 398 -10.57 1.86 13.30
N THR A 399 -10.30 2.11 14.58
CA THR A 399 -10.90 3.21 15.37
C THR A 399 -10.39 4.57 14.88
N THR A 400 -11.26 5.57 14.76
CA THR A 400 -10.82 6.95 14.47
C THR A 400 -10.27 7.57 15.76
N VAL A 401 -9.03 8.06 15.75
CA VAL A 401 -8.38 8.64 16.94
C VAL A 401 -8.09 10.11 16.73
N PHE A 402 -8.71 10.97 17.52
CA PHE A 402 -8.45 12.42 17.55
C PHE A 402 -7.47 12.74 18.68
N VAL A 403 -6.55 13.68 18.46
CA VAL A 403 -5.64 14.18 19.49
C VAL A 403 -5.98 15.65 19.72
N ASN A 404 -6.68 15.95 20.81
CA ASN A 404 -7.10 17.30 21.17
C ASN A 404 -5.91 18.12 21.68
N MET A 405 -5.03 18.49 20.74
CA MET A 405 -3.87 19.33 20.96
C MET A 405 -4.27 20.69 21.52
N TRP A 406 -5.39 21.27 21.07
CA TRP A 406 -5.89 22.55 21.59
C TRP A 406 -6.08 22.50 23.11
N LYS A 407 -6.62 21.40 23.65
CA LYS A 407 -6.70 21.20 25.11
C LYS A 407 -5.33 21.02 25.74
N ILE A 408 -4.46 20.19 25.16
CA ILE A 408 -3.12 19.91 25.71
C ILE A 408 -2.27 21.20 25.79
N GLN A 409 -2.36 22.07 24.80
CA GLN A 409 -1.61 23.34 24.73
C GLN A 409 -2.22 24.46 25.60
N ARG A 410 -3.40 24.24 26.19
CA ARG A 410 -4.09 25.15 27.11
C ARG A 410 -4.28 24.55 28.51
N ASP A 411 -3.70 23.38 28.79
CA ASP A 411 -3.85 22.70 30.09
C ASP A 411 -3.11 23.51 31.19
N PRO A 412 -3.82 24.05 32.21
CA PRO A 412 -3.18 24.83 33.27
C PRO A 412 -2.16 24.02 34.09
N HIS A 413 -2.29 22.68 34.13
CA HIS A 413 -1.31 21.82 34.79
C HIS A 413 0.04 21.74 34.06
N LEU A 414 0.09 22.18 32.80
CA LEU A 414 1.30 22.19 31.96
C LEU A 414 1.81 23.61 31.72
N TRP A 415 0.91 24.59 31.61
CA TRP A 415 1.21 25.95 31.17
C TRP A 415 1.05 27.03 32.23
N GLY A 416 0.55 26.68 33.44
CA GLY A 416 0.31 27.61 34.55
C GLY A 416 -1.13 28.14 34.61
N GLU A 417 -1.45 28.91 35.64
CA GLU A 417 -2.78 29.53 35.79
C GLU A 417 -3.09 30.52 34.65
N ASP A 418 -2.05 31.14 34.08
CA ASP A 418 -2.12 32.05 32.94
C ASP A 418 -2.17 31.31 31.58
N ALA A 419 -2.48 30.00 31.54
CA ALA A 419 -2.47 29.19 30.31
C ALA A 419 -3.38 29.71 29.17
N GLU A 420 -4.45 30.43 29.48
CA GLU A 420 -5.33 31.04 28.46
C GLU A 420 -4.85 32.44 28.03
N GLU A 421 -3.85 33.04 28.71
CA GLU A 421 -3.27 34.33 28.35
C GLU A 421 -2.25 34.18 27.20
N PHE A 422 -2.33 35.09 26.22
CA PHE A 422 -1.36 35.22 25.14
C PHE A 422 -0.07 35.90 25.64
N LYS A 423 0.99 35.10 25.87
CA LYS A 423 2.23 35.50 26.53
C LYS A 423 3.48 34.93 25.80
N PRO A 424 3.96 35.59 24.74
CA PRO A 424 5.17 35.20 23.99
C PRO A 424 6.40 34.94 24.86
N GLU A 425 6.50 35.64 25.99
CA GLU A 425 7.62 35.62 26.91
C GLU A 425 7.93 34.21 27.44
N ARG A 426 6.95 33.29 27.44
CA ARG A 426 7.15 31.86 27.76
C ARG A 426 8.19 31.16 26.88
N PHE A 427 8.37 31.63 25.64
CA PHE A 427 9.28 31.04 24.66
C PHE A 427 10.59 31.82 24.49
N LEU A 428 10.82 32.88 25.27
CA LEU A 428 12.09 33.62 25.32
C LEU A 428 13.13 32.86 26.17
N VAL A 429 13.55 31.69 25.70
CA VAL A 429 14.55 30.83 26.35
C VAL A 429 15.95 31.13 25.81
N THR A 430 16.95 31.28 26.70
CA THR A 430 18.34 31.55 26.31
C THR A 430 19.05 30.32 25.76
N GLY A 431 19.57 30.39 24.53
CA GLY A 431 20.48 29.38 23.97
C GLY A 431 20.05 28.81 22.61
N LYS A 432 20.56 27.63 22.26
CA LYS A 432 20.29 26.98 20.94
C LYS A 432 18.82 26.56 20.73
N GLU A 433 18.01 26.58 21.77
CA GLU A 433 16.58 26.19 21.75
C GLU A 433 15.65 27.36 21.37
N MET A 434 16.15 28.59 21.41
CA MET A 434 15.39 29.82 21.14
C MET A 434 14.72 29.81 19.75
N ASN A 435 15.46 29.38 18.73
CA ASN A 435 14.97 29.28 17.34
C ASN A 435 14.44 27.87 17.00
N ASP A 436 14.29 26.97 17.99
CA ASP A 436 13.75 25.62 17.74
C ASP A 436 12.23 25.61 17.95
N PHE A 437 11.46 25.48 16.86
CA PHE A 437 10.00 25.37 16.90
C PHE A 437 9.48 23.99 17.35
N TYR A 438 10.36 23.02 17.57
CA TYR A 438 10.01 21.70 18.05
C TYR A 438 10.17 21.53 19.58
N LEU A 439 10.89 22.45 20.23
CA LEU A 439 11.43 22.29 21.60
C LEU A 439 12.18 20.97 21.76
N ARG A 440 13.49 20.95 21.46
CA ARG A 440 14.37 19.82 21.82
C ARG A 440 14.15 19.45 23.28
N GLY A 441 13.80 18.18 23.54
CA GLY A 441 13.45 17.74 24.89
C GLY A 441 11.96 17.81 25.26
N ASN A 442 11.05 18.00 24.29
CA ASN A 442 9.59 17.82 24.45
C ASN A 442 9.18 16.35 24.73
N ASP A 443 9.88 15.66 25.62
CA ASP A 443 9.53 14.34 26.14
C ASP A 443 8.25 14.38 26.97
N GLN A 444 7.81 15.56 27.38
CA GLN A 444 6.55 15.79 28.09
C GLN A 444 5.33 15.90 27.17
N PHE A 445 5.49 16.14 25.85
CA PHE A 445 4.39 16.23 24.86
C PHE A 445 3.38 17.38 25.11
N CYS A 446 3.82 18.47 25.75
CA CYS A 446 2.98 19.62 26.12
C CYS A 446 2.73 20.62 24.96
N TYR A 447 3.63 20.66 23.97
CA TYR A 447 3.57 21.56 22.81
C TYR A 447 3.71 20.72 21.53
N LEU A 448 2.71 20.69 20.65
CA LEU A 448 2.64 19.75 19.52
C LEU A 448 2.11 20.36 18.20
N PRO A 449 2.35 21.65 17.85
CA PRO A 449 1.64 22.35 16.77
C PRO A 449 1.75 21.69 15.39
N PHE A 450 2.80 20.89 15.17
CA PHE A 450 3.08 20.16 13.94
C PHE A 450 2.85 18.64 14.04
N GLY A 451 2.21 18.18 15.12
CA GLY A 451 2.10 16.77 15.50
C GLY A 451 3.44 16.15 15.92
N ALA A 452 3.46 14.82 16.06
CA ALA A 452 4.66 14.06 16.41
C ALA A 452 4.68 12.67 15.74
N GLY A 453 5.80 11.96 15.91
CA GLY A 453 6.01 10.62 15.35
C GLY A 453 6.10 10.61 13.81
N ARG A 454 5.84 9.45 13.20
CA ARG A 454 5.94 9.27 11.74
C ARG A 454 5.12 10.29 10.95
N ARG A 455 3.93 10.66 11.44
CA ARG A 455 3.00 11.59 10.77
C ARG A 455 3.19 13.06 11.13
N MET A 456 4.26 13.42 11.84
CA MET A 456 4.69 14.81 12.05
C MET A 456 4.76 15.58 10.71
N CYS A 457 4.41 16.87 10.72
CA CYS A 457 4.40 17.71 9.52
C CYS A 457 5.74 17.64 8.75
N VAL A 458 5.68 17.58 7.42
CA VAL A 458 6.87 17.70 6.55
C VAL A 458 7.24 19.15 6.26
N GLY A 459 6.28 20.07 6.40
CA GLY A 459 6.39 21.49 6.02
C GLY A 459 7.02 22.41 7.06
N ILE A 460 7.49 21.90 8.20
CA ILE A 460 7.89 22.72 9.37
C ILE A 460 8.89 23.82 8.98
N ALA A 461 10.02 23.45 8.38
CA ALA A 461 11.08 24.38 8.04
C ALA A 461 10.68 25.45 6.99
N LEU A 462 9.70 25.15 6.12
CA LEU A 462 9.15 26.13 5.19
C LEU A 462 8.10 27.03 5.87
N GLY A 463 7.21 26.44 6.66
CA GLY A 463 6.14 27.15 7.35
C GLY A 463 6.66 28.14 8.38
N GLU A 464 7.62 27.72 9.21
CA GLU A 464 8.33 28.58 10.17
C GLU A 464 8.93 29.81 9.47
N LYS A 465 9.77 29.58 8.44
CA LYS A 465 10.38 30.65 7.65
C LYS A 465 9.35 31.57 7.01
N MET A 466 8.32 31.02 6.37
CA MET A 466 7.31 31.84 5.67
C MET A 466 6.42 32.64 6.62
N VAL A 467 6.01 32.09 7.76
CA VAL A 467 5.22 32.82 8.76
C VAL A 467 6.03 33.98 9.34
N ILE A 468 7.27 33.72 9.80
CA ILE A 468 8.12 34.77 10.39
C ILE A 468 8.49 35.81 9.33
N TYR A 469 8.84 35.41 8.10
CA TYR A 469 9.20 36.36 7.04
C TYR A 469 8.01 37.24 6.63
N MET A 470 6.81 36.66 6.48
CA MET A 470 5.61 37.46 6.20
C MET A 470 5.31 38.43 7.34
N LEU A 471 5.26 37.97 8.59
CA LEU A 471 4.98 38.86 9.73
C LEU A 471 6.04 39.94 9.85
N ALA A 472 7.33 39.59 9.80
CA ALA A 472 8.43 40.55 9.85
C ALA A 472 8.28 41.61 8.74
N SER A 473 8.06 41.22 7.49
CA SER A 473 7.88 42.16 6.38
C SER A 473 6.64 43.03 6.51
N LEU A 474 5.51 42.47 6.96
CA LEU A 474 4.26 43.21 7.16
C LEU A 474 4.39 44.24 8.30
N LEU A 475 4.96 43.86 9.43
CA LEU A 475 5.12 44.70 10.62
C LEU A 475 6.24 45.75 10.49
N HIS A 476 7.29 45.41 9.74
CA HIS A 476 8.40 46.33 9.44
C HIS A 476 7.99 47.39 8.41
N SER A 477 7.26 46.98 7.35
CA SER A 477 6.88 47.86 6.23
C SER A 477 5.66 48.73 6.51
N PHE A 478 4.75 48.30 7.39
CA PHE A 478 3.47 48.99 7.61
C PHE A 478 3.11 49.15 9.09
N GLU A 479 2.47 50.28 9.39
CA GLU A 479 1.63 50.45 10.57
C GLU A 479 0.23 49.91 10.26
N TRP A 480 -0.41 49.26 11.24
CA TRP A 480 -1.68 48.57 11.04
C TRP A 480 -2.75 49.11 11.99
N ARG A 481 -3.93 49.41 11.45
CA ARG A 481 -5.10 49.84 12.23
C ARG A 481 -6.35 49.07 11.82
N LEU A 482 -7.28 48.94 12.76
CA LEU A 482 -8.64 48.47 12.47
C LEU A 482 -9.41 49.56 11.69
N PRO A 483 -10.41 49.19 10.87
CA PRO A 483 -11.35 50.14 10.30
C PRO A 483 -12.18 50.84 11.40
N GLU A 484 -12.72 52.01 11.10
CA GLU A 484 -13.53 52.78 12.05
C GLU A 484 -14.77 51.98 12.51
N ASN A 485 -15.05 52.00 13.81
CA ASN A 485 -16.14 51.29 14.47
C ASN A 485 -16.07 49.74 14.44
N VAL A 486 -14.94 49.15 14.02
CA VAL A 486 -14.73 47.69 14.09
C VAL A 486 -14.07 47.31 15.43
N THR A 487 -14.75 46.47 16.22
CA THR A 487 -14.16 45.83 17.40
C THR A 487 -13.55 44.48 16.99
N LEU A 488 -12.34 44.17 17.46
CA LEU A 488 -11.66 42.92 17.12
C LEU A 488 -12.15 41.75 17.99
N GLU A 489 -12.89 40.82 17.42
CA GLU A 489 -13.20 39.54 18.07
C GLU A 489 -12.14 38.46 17.80
N LEU A 490 -11.65 37.82 18.86
CA LEU A 490 -10.75 36.66 18.82
C LEU A 490 -11.53 35.32 18.91
N ARG A 491 -12.70 35.26 18.27
CA ARG A 491 -13.55 34.07 18.26
C ARG A 491 -13.06 33.04 17.25
N GLU A 492 -12.93 31.80 17.69
CA GLU A 492 -12.55 30.64 16.86
C GLU A 492 -13.74 30.03 16.08
N LYS A 493 -13.47 29.56 14.87
CA LYS A 493 -14.37 28.70 14.08
C LYS A 493 -13.65 27.43 13.65
N PHE A 494 -14.20 26.28 14.05
CA PHE A 494 -13.68 24.96 13.66
C PHE A 494 -13.95 24.63 12.18
N GLY A 495 -13.02 23.93 11.53
CA GLY A 495 -13.06 23.54 10.12
C GLY A 495 -11.83 22.69 9.73
N THR A 496 -11.46 22.67 8.45
CA THR A 496 -10.22 22.03 7.97
C THR A 496 -8.96 22.60 8.63
N VAL A 497 -8.99 23.90 8.93
CA VAL A 497 -8.08 24.54 9.89
C VAL A 497 -8.87 25.41 10.88
N LEU A 498 -8.29 25.71 12.05
CA LEU A 498 -8.84 26.59 13.07
C LEU A 498 -8.68 28.06 12.67
N ILE A 499 -9.76 28.65 12.16
CA ILE A 499 -9.75 30.01 11.59
C ILE A 499 -10.40 30.99 12.55
N LYS A 500 -10.12 32.29 12.35
CA LYS A 500 -10.90 33.35 12.99
C LYS A 500 -12.34 33.28 12.44
N ALA A 501 -13.33 33.38 13.32
CA ALA A 501 -14.74 33.25 12.96
C ALA A 501 -15.22 34.39 12.06
N GLU A 502 -14.61 35.57 12.23
CA GLU A 502 -14.72 36.75 11.41
C GLU A 502 -13.34 37.07 10.86
N GLU A 503 -13.20 37.25 9.54
CA GLU A 503 -11.91 37.51 8.89
C GLU A 503 -11.29 38.82 9.39
N LEU A 504 -9.95 38.84 9.52
CA LEU A 504 -9.23 40.05 9.94
C LEU A 504 -9.11 41.04 8.78
N VAL A 505 -9.93 42.10 8.85
CA VAL A 505 -9.88 43.26 7.94
C VAL A 505 -9.16 44.42 8.62
N VAL A 506 -8.15 44.98 7.95
CA VAL A 506 -7.26 46.02 8.50
C VAL A 506 -6.93 47.07 7.43
N VAL A 507 -6.47 48.24 7.87
CA VAL A 507 -5.96 49.30 6.98
C VAL A 507 -4.44 49.45 7.20
N PRO A 508 -3.60 49.20 6.18
CA PRO A 508 -2.17 49.45 6.23
C PRO A 508 -1.84 50.93 6.00
N ALA A 509 -0.84 51.44 6.71
CA ALA A 509 -0.19 52.73 6.44
C ALA A 509 1.33 52.51 6.31
N ALA A 510 2.00 53.27 5.43
CA ALA A 510 3.43 53.11 5.16
C ALA A 510 4.29 53.49 6.40
N ARG A 511 5.24 52.64 6.79
CA ARG A 511 6.07 52.78 8.01
C ARG A 511 7.54 53.16 7.75
N LEU A 512 8.08 52.71 6.62
CA LEU A 512 9.42 53.05 6.13
C LEU A 512 9.41 54.38 5.35
N ASP A 513 10.44 55.20 5.57
CA ASP A 513 10.51 56.59 5.10
C ASP A 513 10.71 56.72 3.58
N LYS A 514 11.23 55.67 2.93
CA LYS A 514 11.75 55.70 1.56
C LYS A 514 10.83 54.95 0.58
N PRO A 515 10.20 55.62 -0.40
CA PRO A 515 9.37 54.98 -1.42
C PRO A 515 10.06 53.87 -2.23
N GLU A 516 11.38 53.94 -2.40
CA GLU A 516 12.16 52.91 -3.06
C GLU A 516 12.16 51.56 -2.31
N LEU A 517 11.98 51.54 -0.99
CA LEU A 517 11.96 50.29 -0.20
C LEU A 517 10.70 49.44 -0.43
N TYR A 518 9.64 50.03 -0.99
CA TYR A 518 8.40 49.31 -1.32
C TYR A 518 8.34 48.84 -2.77
N LYS A 519 9.34 49.16 -3.59
CA LYS A 519 9.41 48.80 -5.01
C LYS A 519 10.57 47.84 -5.26
N PRO A 520 10.39 46.76 -6.03
CA PRO A 520 11.52 45.94 -6.47
C PRO A 520 12.43 46.74 -7.42
N GLU A 521 13.74 46.53 -7.31
CA GLU A 521 14.71 47.04 -8.29
C GLU A 521 14.50 46.39 -9.66
N GLN A 522 14.74 47.18 -10.70
CA GLN A 522 14.45 46.96 -12.12
C GLN A 522 14.40 45.50 -12.65
N GLU A 523 13.19 44.95 -12.82
CA GLU A 523 12.84 44.00 -13.88
C GLU A 523 11.70 44.61 -14.72
N LEU A 524 12.06 45.54 -15.61
CA LEU A 524 11.14 46.35 -16.40
C LEU A 524 11.27 45.98 -17.88
N GLU A 525 10.62 44.90 -18.32
CA GLU A 525 10.08 44.74 -19.69
C GLU A 525 9.25 43.44 -19.84
N VAL A 526 8.45 43.36 -20.92
CA VAL A 526 7.61 42.20 -21.32
C VAL A 526 6.44 41.82 -20.38
N ARG A 527 5.49 42.75 -20.15
CA ARG A 527 4.02 42.44 -20.10
C ARG A 527 3.15 43.71 -19.97
N LYS A 528 2.96 44.44 -21.07
CA LYS A 528 1.92 45.48 -21.21
C LYS A 528 1.08 45.28 -22.48
N GLU A 529 0.43 44.12 -22.63
CA GLU A 529 -0.44 43.90 -23.81
C GLU A 529 -1.60 42.88 -23.67
N LYS A 530 -1.95 42.44 -22.44
CA LYS A 530 -3.05 41.46 -22.25
C LYS A 530 -4.04 41.79 -21.12
N GLN A 531 -4.27 43.08 -20.84
CA GLN A 531 -5.18 43.51 -19.76
C GLN A 531 -6.54 44.05 -20.24
N GLY A 532 -6.83 43.97 -21.55
CA GLY A 532 -8.09 44.43 -22.13
C GLY A 532 -8.86 43.32 -22.87
N LYS A 533 -9.40 42.32 -22.13
CA LYS A 533 -10.43 41.34 -22.57
C LYS A 533 -10.77 40.28 -21.48
N CYS A 534 -11.20 40.68 -20.28
CA CYS A 534 -11.71 39.72 -19.28
C CYS A 534 -12.86 40.30 -18.42
N PHE A 535 -13.78 41.08 -19.01
CA PHE A 535 -14.91 41.72 -18.30
C PHE A 535 -16.33 41.32 -18.76
N GLU A 536 -16.48 40.43 -19.75
CA GLU A 536 -17.80 39.99 -20.26
C GLU A 536 -18.12 38.49 -20.04
N ARG A 537 -17.23 37.72 -19.40
CA ARG A 537 -17.47 36.28 -19.11
C ARG A 537 -17.86 35.95 -17.67
N MET A 538 -17.89 36.92 -16.76
CA MET A 538 -17.96 36.68 -15.31
C MET A 538 -19.39 36.63 -14.73
N ALA A 539 -20.41 36.34 -15.55
CA ALA A 539 -21.81 36.37 -15.13
C ALA A 539 -22.67 35.27 -15.78
N LEU A 540 -22.26 33.99 -15.69
CA LEU A 540 -23.15 32.85 -15.99
C LEU A 540 -22.62 31.48 -15.46
N THR A 541 -22.10 31.41 -14.24
CA THR A 541 -21.91 30.11 -13.55
C THR A 541 -21.92 30.26 -12.02
N PHE A 542 -22.59 29.32 -11.34
CA PHE A 542 -22.70 29.19 -9.89
C PHE A 542 -23.29 30.37 -9.08
N ARG A 543 -24.63 30.37 -8.96
CA ARG A 543 -25.27 30.71 -7.68
C ARG A 543 -25.49 29.42 -6.86
N PRO A 544 -25.29 29.43 -5.53
CA PRO A 544 -25.87 28.44 -4.64
C PRO A 544 -27.26 28.93 -4.18
N GLU A 545 -28.31 28.18 -4.50
CA GLU A 545 -29.58 28.29 -3.78
C GLU A 545 -29.72 27.11 -2.83
N ILE A 546 -29.74 27.41 -1.53
CA ILE A 546 -30.19 26.51 -0.48
C ILE A 546 -31.57 27.01 -0.05
N SER A 547 -32.59 26.16 -0.16
CA SER A 547 -33.75 26.25 0.73
C SER A 547 -33.98 24.89 1.37
N ALA A 548 -34.21 24.90 2.68
CA ALA A 548 -34.51 23.70 3.44
C ALA A 548 -36.02 23.42 3.38
N GLY A 549 -36.41 22.17 3.08
CA GLY A 549 -37.82 21.81 2.98
C GLY A 549 -38.07 20.31 2.81
N THR A 550 -38.33 19.62 3.92
CA THR A 550 -39.19 18.42 4.06
C THR A 550 -39.30 17.46 2.86
N GLY A 551 -38.56 16.34 2.88
CA GLY A 551 -38.67 15.32 1.80
C GLY A 551 -38.19 13.89 2.10
N VAL A 552 -37.98 13.50 3.37
CA VAL A 552 -37.29 12.22 3.70
C VAL A 552 -38.22 11.00 3.73
N THR A 553 -39.55 11.17 3.73
CA THR A 553 -40.52 10.07 3.90
C THR A 553 -41.04 9.42 2.61
N ALA A 554 -40.77 9.98 1.43
CA ALA A 554 -41.28 9.46 0.15
C ALA A 554 -40.34 8.45 -0.56
N LEU A 555 -39.02 8.63 -0.43
CA LEU A 555 -38.03 7.83 -1.16
C LEU A 555 -37.90 6.39 -0.65
N VAL A 556 -38.04 6.16 0.67
CA VAL A 556 -37.93 4.83 1.28
C VAL A 556 -39.04 3.90 0.78
N THR A 557 -40.26 4.43 0.62
CA THR A 557 -41.44 3.70 0.12
C THR A 557 -41.33 3.35 -1.37
N PHE A 558 -40.72 4.23 -2.16
CA PHE A 558 -40.46 3.98 -3.59
C PHE A 558 -39.41 2.87 -3.79
N TYR A 559 -38.32 2.88 -3.03
CA TYR A 559 -37.29 1.84 -3.14
C TYR A 559 -37.77 0.47 -2.63
N LEU A 560 -38.60 0.41 -1.59
CA LEU A 560 -39.17 -0.86 -1.12
C LEU A 560 -40.20 -1.47 -2.09
N THR A 561 -41.03 -0.64 -2.73
CA THR A 561 -41.96 -1.11 -3.77
C THR A 561 -41.24 -1.48 -5.07
N ALA A 562 -40.20 -0.73 -5.47
CA ALA A 562 -39.34 -1.09 -6.59
C ALA A 562 -38.59 -2.41 -6.36
N LEU A 563 -38.08 -2.65 -5.14
CA LEU A 563 -37.43 -3.92 -4.78
C LEU A 563 -38.43 -5.10 -4.82
N PHE A 564 -39.66 -4.90 -4.34
CA PHE A 564 -40.72 -5.91 -4.40
C PHE A 564 -41.14 -6.24 -5.85
N LEU A 565 -41.29 -5.21 -6.71
CA LEU A 565 -41.59 -5.39 -8.14
C LEU A 565 -40.41 -6.00 -8.92
N PHE A 566 -39.17 -5.70 -8.54
CA PHE A 566 -37.96 -6.33 -9.10
C PHE A 566 -37.88 -7.82 -8.75
N LEU A 567 -38.15 -8.19 -7.49
CA LEU A 567 -38.23 -9.59 -7.06
C LEU A 567 -39.39 -10.36 -7.73
N LEU A 568 -40.52 -9.70 -8.02
CA LEU A 568 -41.61 -10.29 -8.80
C LEU A 568 -41.24 -10.48 -10.29
N ARG A 569 -40.46 -9.57 -10.89
CA ARG A 569 -39.92 -9.76 -12.25
C ARG A 569 -38.94 -10.93 -12.35
N LEU A 570 -38.17 -11.21 -11.30
CA LEU A 570 -37.23 -12.35 -11.26
C LEU A 570 -37.93 -13.74 -11.25
N LYS A 571 -39.25 -13.81 -11.04
CA LYS A 571 -40.04 -15.04 -11.23
C LYS A 571 -40.70 -15.17 -12.61
N ARG A 572 -40.49 -14.22 -13.55
CA ARG A 572 -41.13 -14.25 -14.88
C ARG A 572 -40.20 -13.82 -16.02
N LYS A 573 -39.16 -14.62 -16.31
CA LYS A 573 -38.57 -14.72 -17.66
C LYS A 573 -38.03 -16.13 -17.93
N LYS A 574 -38.92 -16.99 -18.43
CA LYS A 574 -38.58 -18.26 -19.09
C LYS A 574 -38.87 -18.04 -20.57
N GLY A 575 -37.86 -18.10 -21.44
CA GLY A 575 -38.06 -18.01 -22.89
C GLY A 575 -37.01 -17.21 -23.66
N SER A 576 -36.32 -17.93 -24.55
CA SER A 576 -35.59 -17.46 -25.74
C SER A 576 -34.42 -16.49 -25.57
N GLU A 577 -33.21 -17.03 -25.65
CA GLU A 577 -32.27 -16.60 -26.71
C GLU A 577 -31.39 -17.80 -27.11
N LYS A 578 -31.60 -18.35 -28.31
CA LYS A 578 -30.70 -19.34 -28.93
C LYS A 578 -29.57 -18.59 -29.63
N LYS A 579 -28.37 -18.58 -29.05
CA LYS A 579 -27.11 -18.54 -29.79
C LYS A 579 -26.34 -19.81 -29.46
N GLN A 580 -25.81 -20.46 -30.49
CA GLN A 580 -25.04 -21.71 -30.33
C GLN A 580 -23.75 -21.42 -29.56
N THR A 581 -23.74 -21.74 -28.27
CA THR A 581 -22.52 -21.83 -27.46
C THR A 581 -22.06 -23.28 -27.46
N LEU A 582 -20.78 -23.52 -27.75
CA LEU A 582 -20.15 -24.83 -27.54
C LEU A 582 -20.41 -25.31 -26.10
N PRO A 583 -20.57 -26.63 -25.87
CA PRO A 583 -20.82 -27.16 -24.54
C PRO A 583 -19.64 -26.85 -23.60
N LEU A 584 -19.92 -26.78 -22.30
CA LEU A 584 -18.86 -26.88 -21.29
C LEU A 584 -18.23 -28.28 -21.34
N PRO A 585 -16.96 -28.44 -20.90
CA PRO A 585 -16.37 -29.76 -20.77
C PRO A 585 -17.21 -30.69 -19.87
N PRO A 586 -17.30 -31.99 -20.18
CA PRO A 586 -18.03 -32.97 -19.36
C PRO A 586 -17.47 -33.06 -17.93
N GLY A 587 -18.24 -33.57 -16.98
CA GLY A 587 -17.74 -33.74 -15.62
C GLY A 587 -18.80 -34.15 -14.59
N PRO A 588 -18.36 -34.41 -13.34
CA PRO A 588 -19.23 -34.93 -12.29
C PRO A 588 -20.26 -33.91 -11.81
N HIS A 589 -21.49 -34.39 -11.56
CA HIS A 589 -22.54 -33.58 -10.96
C HIS A 589 -22.25 -33.32 -9.47
N GLY A 590 -22.09 -32.05 -9.12
CA GLY A 590 -21.90 -31.60 -7.74
C GLY A 590 -23.21 -31.23 -7.02
N LEU A 591 -23.13 -31.06 -5.70
CA LEU A 591 -24.26 -30.60 -4.88
C LEU A 591 -24.65 -29.14 -5.20
N PRO A 592 -25.92 -28.73 -4.95
CA PRO A 592 -26.30 -27.33 -5.04
C PRO A 592 -25.41 -26.43 -4.17
N ILE A 593 -24.98 -25.29 -4.72
CA ILE A 593 -24.13 -24.26 -4.08
C ILE A 593 -22.68 -24.70 -3.78
N LEU A 594 -22.45 -25.92 -3.28
CA LEU A 594 -21.12 -26.44 -2.94
C LEU A 594 -20.38 -27.09 -4.14
N GLY A 595 -21.13 -27.59 -5.12
CA GLY A 595 -20.58 -28.35 -6.23
C GLY A 595 -19.88 -29.63 -5.75
N SER A 596 -18.70 -29.90 -6.28
CA SER A 596 -17.91 -31.10 -5.98
C SER A 596 -17.00 -30.97 -4.76
N LEU A 597 -17.00 -29.82 -4.07
CA LEU A 597 -16.13 -29.55 -2.90
C LEU A 597 -16.12 -30.67 -1.85
N PRO A 598 -17.28 -31.24 -1.42
CA PRO A 598 -17.29 -32.28 -0.38
C PRO A 598 -16.76 -33.64 -0.83
N PHE A 599 -16.46 -33.81 -2.12
CA PHE A 599 -16.03 -35.06 -2.74
C PHE A 599 -14.58 -35.00 -3.24
N LEU A 600 -13.84 -33.94 -2.93
CA LEU A 600 -12.43 -33.80 -3.30
C LEU A 600 -11.53 -34.70 -2.44
N ASN A 601 -10.67 -35.46 -3.11
CA ASN A 601 -9.58 -36.23 -2.49
C ASN A 601 -8.38 -35.29 -2.21
N PRO A 602 -7.64 -35.46 -1.09
CA PRO A 602 -6.40 -34.72 -0.83
C PRO A 602 -5.36 -34.74 -1.98
N ASN A 603 -5.21 -35.86 -2.68
CA ASN A 603 -4.32 -36.00 -3.83
C ASN A 603 -5.01 -35.56 -5.13
N LEU A 604 -5.18 -34.24 -5.29
CA LEU A 604 -5.94 -33.65 -6.42
C LEU A 604 -5.44 -34.07 -7.81
N HIS A 605 -4.13 -34.24 -8.01
CA HIS A 605 -3.56 -34.62 -9.29
C HIS A 605 -3.97 -36.05 -9.74
N GLN A 606 -3.94 -37.01 -8.81
CA GLN A 606 -4.43 -38.39 -9.02
C GLN A 606 -5.95 -38.41 -9.19
N TYR A 607 -6.69 -37.71 -8.32
CA TYR A 607 -8.15 -37.63 -8.41
C TYR A 607 -8.64 -37.01 -9.72
N PHE A 608 -7.95 -35.98 -10.22
CA PHE A 608 -8.24 -35.41 -11.53
C PHE A 608 -7.81 -36.32 -12.69
N ALA A 609 -6.82 -37.20 -12.51
CA ALA A 609 -6.51 -38.26 -13.47
C ALA A 609 -7.65 -39.29 -13.57
N ASP A 610 -8.20 -39.72 -12.42
CA ASP A 610 -9.34 -40.66 -12.37
C ASP A 610 -10.62 -40.06 -12.98
N LEU A 611 -10.88 -38.77 -12.73
CA LEU A 611 -11.94 -38.06 -13.43
C LEU A 611 -11.65 -37.94 -14.93
N ALA A 612 -10.41 -37.73 -15.36
CA ALA A 612 -10.06 -37.65 -16.79
C ALA A 612 -10.22 -39.00 -17.51
N ARG A 613 -9.96 -40.13 -16.83
CA ARG A 613 -10.30 -41.48 -17.33
C ARG A 613 -11.80 -41.66 -17.55
N SER A 614 -12.64 -41.00 -16.74
CA SER A 614 -14.11 -41.16 -16.74
C SER A 614 -14.84 -40.17 -17.65
N TYR A 615 -14.34 -38.94 -17.77
CA TYR A 615 -14.98 -37.83 -18.48
C TYR A 615 -14.20 -37.34 -19.71
N GLY A 616 -13.00 -37.85 -19.93
CA GLY A 616 -12.10 -37.43 -21.01
C GLY A 616 -11.06 -36.38 -20.58
N PRO A 617 -10.11 -36.05 -21.47
CA PRO A 617 -8.91 -35.28 -21.13
C PRO A 617 -9.15 -33.78 -20.86
N ILE A 618 -10.35 -33.28 -21.11
CA ILE A 618 -10.79 -31.94 -20.74
C ILE A 618 -12.10 -32.11 -19.99
N LEU A 619 -12.12 -31.78 -18.71
CA LEU A 619 -13.28 -31.94 -17.85
C LEU A 619 -13.57 -30.68 -17.05
N SER A 620 -14.82 -30.49 -16.62
CA SER A 620 -15.23 -29.39 -15.76
C SER A 620 -15.77 -29.87 -14.43
N LEU A 621 -15.50 -29.11 -13.38
CA LEU A 621 -16.04 -29.34 -12.04
C LEU A 621 -16.40 -28.00 -11.41
N ARG A 622 -17.48 -27.97 -10.65
CA ARG A 622 -17.91 -26.77 -9.93
C ARG A 622 -17.39 -26.85 -8.51
N LEU A 623 -16.56 -25.90 -8.09
CA LEU A 623 -16.06 -25.82 -6.72
C LEU A 623 -16.68 -24.60 -6.05
N GLY A 624 -17.75 -24.83 -5.29
CA GLY A 624 -18.59 -23.78 -4.72
C GLY A 624 -19.20 -22.88 -5.79
N SER A 625 -18.85 -21.60 -5.73
CA SER A 625 -19.24 -20.58 -6.70
C SER A 625 -18.42 -20.59 -7.99
N LYS A 626 -17.23 -21.23 -8.00
CA LYS A 626 -16.28 -21.22 -9.12
C LYS A 626 -16.51 -22.38 -10.09
N LEU A 627 -16.33 -22.11 -11.37
CA LEU A 627 -16.13 -23.13 -12.40
C LEU A 627 -14.63 -23.41 -12.48
N CYS A 628 -14.28 -24.69 -12.45
CA CYS A 628 -12.93 -25.17 -12.70
C CYS A 628 -12.94 -26.09 -13.93
N VAL A 629 -11.88 -26.03 -14.73
CA VAL A 629 -11.63 -26.94 -15.84
C VAL A 629 -10.27 -27.60 -15.59
N VAL A 630 -10.18 -28.91 -15.82
CA VAL A 630 -8.91 -29.64 -15.76
C VAL A 630 -8.58 -30.14 -17.16
N VAL A 631 -7.32 -29.96 -17.54
CA VAL A 631 -6.76 -30.36 -18.82
C VAL A 631 -5.62 -31.35 -18.59
N SER A 632 -5.75 -32.53 -19.17
CA SER A 632 -4.81 -33.66 -19.04
C SER A 632 -4.29 -34.16 -20.39
N SER A 633 -4.38 -33.33 -21.44
CA SER A 633 -3.90 -33.66 -22.80
C SER A 633 -2.87 -32.62 -23.30
N PRO A 634 -1.82 -33.06 -24.02
CA PRO A 634 -0.84 -32.15 -24.63
C PRO A 634 -1.45 -31.19 -25.67
N SER A 635 -2.40 -31.64 -26.49
CA SER A 635 -3.01 -30.78 -27.52
C SER A 635 -3.82 -29.65 -26.89
N ALA A 636 -4.57 -29.95 -25.84
CA ALA A 636 -5.29 -28.95 -25.07
C ALA A 636 -4.35 -28.03 -24.26
N ALA A 637 -3.23 -28.56 -23.74
CA ALA A 637 -2.19 -27.74 -23.12
C ALA A 637 -1.52 -26.80 -24.14
N ARG A 638 -1.28 -27.26 -25.37
CA ARG A 638 -0.82 -26.43 -26.50
C ARG A 638 -1.83 -25.34 -26.84
N GLU A 639 -3.11 -25.67 -26.95
CA GLU A 639 -4.16 -24.69 -27.22
C GLU A 639 -4.17 -23.56 -26.17
N ILE A 640 -3.96 -23.90 -24.90
CA ILE A 640 -3.87 -22.95 -23.78
C ILE A 640 -2.57 -22.12 -23.82
N PHE A 641 -1.42 -22.76 -24.00
CA PHE A 641 -0.09 -22.14 -23.79
C PHE A 641 0.58 -21.58 -25.05
N LYS A 642 0.10 -21.96 -26.24
CA LYS A 642 0.62 -21.50 -27.53
C LYS A 642 -0.46 -20.76 -28.31
N ASP A 643 -1.58 -21.42 -28.58
CA ASP A 643 -2.56 -20.92 -29.55
C ASP A 643 -3.46 -19.82 -28.94
N GLN A 644 -3.67 -19.83 -27.61
CA GLN A 644 -4.41 -18.82 -26.83
C GLN A 644 -3.58 -18.23 -25.66
N ASP A 645 -2.26 -18.18 -25.81
CA ASP A 645 -1.29 -17.90 -24.74
C ASP A 645 -1.50 -16.57 -23.98
N ALA A 646 -2.11 -15.57 -24.64
CA ALA A 646 -2.41 -14.26 -24.10
C ALA A 646 -3.70 -14.24 -23.26
N ALA A 647 -4.70 -15.05 -23.65
CA ALA A 647 -5.96 -15.13 -22.91
C ALA A 647 -5.76 -15.84 -21.57
N PHE A 648 -5.04 -16.97 -21.57
CA PHE A 648 -4.70 -17.74 -20.37
C PHE A 648 -3.53 -17.17 -19.57
N ALA A 649 -3.05 -15.96 -19.90
CA ALA A 649 -1.85 -15.41 -19.28
C ALA A 649 -2.00 -14.99 -17.80
N ASN A 650 -3.19 -15.01 -17.21
CA ASN A 650 -3.39 -14.78 -15.76
C ASN A 650 -3.44 -16.10 -14.99
N HIS A 651 -3.12 -16.05 -13.70
CA HIS A 651 -3.41 -17.13 -12.75
C HIS A 651 -4.68 -16.82 -11.93
N ALA A 652 -5.34 -17.85 -11.41
CA ALA A 652 -6.40 -17.71 -10.42
C ALA A 652 -5.79 -17.46 -9.03
N THR A 653 -5.79 -16.21 -8.58
CA THR A 653 -5.17 -15.78 -7.32
C THR A 653 -5.88 -16.35 -6.08
N PRO A 654 -5.18 -17.08 -5.18
CA PRO A 654 -5.76 -17.55 -3.92
C PRO A 654 -6.13 -16.41 -2.96
N ALA A 655 -7.14 -16.62 -2.12
CA ALA A 655 -7.51 -15.69 -1.06
C ALA A 655 -6.40 -15.50 -0.03
N ALA A 656 -5.61 -16.55 0.26
CA ALA A 656 -4.42 -16.47 1.12
C ALA A 656 -3.40 -15.44 0.58
N THR A 657 -3.17 -15.43 -0.73
CA THR A 657 -2.34 -14.46 -1.44
C THR A 657 -2.90 -13.04 -1.31
N LEU A 658 -4.21 -12.85 -1.46
CA LEU A 658 -4.85 -11.53 -1.26
C LEU A 658 -4.67 -11.00 0.17
N PHE A 659 -4.71 -11.87 1.18
CA PHE A 659 -4.41 -11.49 2.57
C PHE A 659 -2.92 -11.19 2.80
N TYR A 660 -2.02 -11.92 2.16
CA TYR A 660 -0.56 -11.75 2.28
C TYR A 660 -0.09 -10.42 1.67
N PHE A 661 -0.47 -10.15 0.41
CA PHE A 661 -0.11 -8.92 -0.31
C PHE A 661 -1.05 -7.72 -0.06
N ARG A 662 -2.06 -7.89 0.81
CA ARG A 662 -3.08 -6.87 1.19
C ARG A 662 -3.75 -6.15 0.01
N GLY A 663 -3.86 -6.81 -1.14
CA GLY A 663 -4.43 -6.21 -2.37
C GLY A 663 -3.55 -5.19 -3.10
N SER A 664 -2.29 -5.02 -2.69
CA SER A 664 -1.28 -4.27 -3.46
C SER A 664 -0.73 -5.11 -4.64
N ASN A 665 0.10 -4.50 -5.50
CA ASN A 665 0.69 -5.16 -6.68
C ASN A 665 1.26 -6.53 -6.31
N LEU A 666 0.63 -7.56 -6.86
CA LEU A 666 0.96 -8.97 -6.63
C LEU A 666 2.35 -9.29 -7.20
N ASP A 667 3.01 -10.29 -6.64
CA ASP A 667 4.33 -10.77 -7.08
C ASP A 667 4.37 -11.25 -8.55
N LEU A 668 5.55 -11.69 -9.01
CA LEU A 668 5.73 -12.24 -10.36
C LEU A 668 4.82 -13.45 -10.67
N LEU A 669 4.38 -14.17 -9.62
CA LEU A 669 3.57 -15.38 -9.73
C LEU A 669 2.09 -15.03 -9.91
N TRP A 670 1.57 -14.08 -9.12
CA TRP A 670 0.15 -13.79 -8.99
C TRP A 670 -0.29 -12.50 -9.71
N SER A 671 0.62 -11.61 -10.09
CA SER A 671 0.28 -10.39 -10.85
C SER A 671 -0.48 -10.70 -12.13
N ALA A 672 -1.48 -9.87 -12.45
CA ALA A 672 -2.21 -9.93 -13.70
C ALA A 672 -1.28 -9.66 -14.89
N TYR A 673 -1.50 -10.38 -15.99
CA TYR A 673 -0.75 -10.20 -17.23
C TYR A 673 -1.04 -8.83 -17.84
N GLY A 674 0.02 -8.06 -18.03
CA GLY A 674 -0.04 -6.69 -18.51
C GLY A 674 1.35 -6.05 -18.46
N PRO A 675 1.46 -4.72 -18.68
CA PRO A 675 2.75 -4.03 -18.70
C PRO A 675 3.58 -4.24 -17.42
N HIS A 676 2.96 -4.18 -16.24
CA HIS A 676 3.63 -4.39 -14.95
C HIS A 676 4.24 -5.80 -14.84
N TRP A 677 3.45 -6.86 -15.08
CA TRP A 677 3.97 -8.22 -15.05
C TRP A 677 5.01 -8.48 -16.16
N ARG A 678 4.86 -7.89 -17.35
CA ARG A 678 5.87 -8.01 -18.44
C ARG A 678 7.19 -7.35 -18.03
N MET A 679 7.14 -6.22 -17.31
CA MET A 679 8.32 -5.57 -16.73
C MET A 679 8.94 -6.43 -15.62
N LEU A 680 8.15 -6.92 -14.64
CA LEU A 680 8.63 -7.81 -13.58
C LEU A 680 9.29 -9.07 -14.17
N ARG A 681 8.67 -9.68 -15.19
CA ARG A 681 9.24 -10.81 -15.92
C ARG A 681 10.51 -10.41 -16.67
N LYS A 682 10.56 -9.25 -17.32
CA LYS A 682 11.79 -8.79 -18.00
C LYS A 682 12.94 -8.63 -16.99
N ILE A 683 12.69 -7.98 -15.86
CA ILE A 683 13.69 -7.80 -14.79
C ILE A 683 14.13 -9.17 -14.26
N ALA A 684 13.18 -10.05 -13.95
CA ALA A 684 13.50 -11.34 -13.36
C ALA A 684 14.23 -12.28 -14.35
N VAL A 685 13.83 -12.32 -15.63
CA VAL A 685 14.44 -13.18 -16.68
C VAL A 685 15.76 -12.61 -17.22
N HIS A 686 15.93 -11.30 -17.35
CA HIS A 686 17.14 -10.73 -17.96
C HIS A 686 18.14 -10.20 -16.93
N GLU A 687 17.69 -9.45 -15.91
CA GLU A 687 18.59 -8.81 -14.94
C GLU A 687 18.96 -9.75 -13.78
N MET A 688 18.01 -10.54 -13.29
CA MET A 688 18.20 -11.36 -12.08
C MET A 688 18.58 -12.83 -12.38
N LEU A 689 17.94 -13.44 -13.38
CA LEU A 689 18.10 -14.84 -13.76
C LEU A 689 18.50 -15.02 -15.24
N GLY A 690 19.00 -13.94 -15.85
CA GLY A 690 19.62 -14.02 -17.17
C GLY A 690 20.89 -14.85 -17.11
N THR A 691 21.27 -15.47 -18.23
CA THR A 691 22.46 -16.34 -18.30
C THR A 691 23.71 -15.65 -17.73
N ALA A 692 23.95 -14.38 -18.09
CA ALA A 692 25.07 -13.60 -17.57
C ALA A 692 25.02 -13.42 -16.04
N SER A 693 23.84 -13.14 -15.46
CA SER A 693 23.64 -13.00 -14.01
C SER A 693 23.83 -14.33 -13.28
N ILE A 694 23.39 -15.44 -13.89
CA ILE A 694 23.60 -16.79 -13.38
C ILE A 694 25.09 -17.15 -13.43
N GLU A 695 25.82 -16.87 -14.51
CA GLU A 695 27.27 -17.12 -14.57
C GLU A 695 28.05 -16.23 -13.59
N ALA A 696 27.68 -14.95 -13.44
CA ALA A 696 28.34 -14.02 -12.51
C ALA A 696 28.30 -14.49 -11.04
N VAL A 697 27.32 -15.32 -10.66
CA VAL A 697 27.21 -15.91 -9.31
C VAL A 697 27.63 -17.38 -9.23
N ALA A 698 28.28 -17.95 -10.26
CA ALA A 698 28.90 -19.28 -10.19
C ALA A 698 29.83 -19.45 -8.96
N PRO A 699 30.68 -18.46 -8.57
CA PRO A 699 31.51 -18.59 -7.37
C PRO A 699 30.71 -18.73 -6.07
N LEU A 700 29.46 -18.23 -6.02
CA LEU A 700 28.57 -18.42 -4.86
C LEU A 700 27.99 -19.84 -4.82
N ARG A 701 27.60 -20.40 -5.99
CA ARG A 701 27.15 -21.80 -6.10
C ARG A 701 28.26 -22.78 -5.73
N CYS A 702 29.46 -22.62 -6.29
CA CYS A 702 30.61 -23.47 -5.96
C CYS A 702 30.93 -23.45 -4.45
N ARG A 703 30.92 -22.27 -3.81
CA ARG A 703 31.13 -22.16 -2.34
C ARG A 703 30.01 -22.82 -1.53
N ALA A 704 28.75 -22.61 -1.91
CA ALA A 704 27.63 -23.24 -1.22
C ALA A 704 27.64 -24.77 -1.37
N MET A 705 28.01 -25.27 -2.55
CA MET A 705 28.09 -26.71 -2.79
C MET A 705 29.29 -27.35 -2.07
N ARG A 706 30.48 -26.72 -2.06
CA ARG A 706 31.61 -27.21 -1.25
C ARG A 706 31.23 -27.32 0.23
N ARG A 707 30.61 -26.29 0.80
CA ARG A 707 30.10 -26.33 2.18
C ARG A 707 29.05 -27.42 2.43
N THR A 708 28.31 -27.80 1.39
CA THR A 708 27.36 -28.92 1.44
C THR A 708 28.12 -30.26 1.47
N VAL A 709 29.14 -30.42 0.63
CA VAL A 709 30.04 -31.59 0.64
C VAL A 709 30.77 -31.72 1.99
N GLU A 710 31.29 -30.63 2.57
CA GLU A 710 31.90 -30.61 3.90
C GLU A 710 30.94 -31.15 4.98
N LEU A 711 29.68 -30.65 5.00
CA LEU A 711 28.65 -31.07 5.96
C LEU A 711 28.26 -32.55 5.79
N VAL A 712 28.11 -33.01 4.55
CA VAL A 712 27.82 -34.42 4.23
C VAL A 712 29.01 -35.31 4.59
N CYS A 713 30.25 -34.85 4.38
CA CYS A 713 31.48 -35.56 4.78
C CYS A 713 31.58 -35.71 6.31
N ALA A 714 31.25 -34.66 7.08
CA ALA A 714 31.19 -34.74 8.54
C ALA A 714 30.18 -35.80 9.00
N ARG A 715 29.03 -35.93 8.32
CA ARG A 715 28.03 -36.98 8.59
C ARG A 715 28.50 -38.37 8.16
N ALA A 716 29.17 -38.48 7.01
CA ALA A 716 29.76 -39.72 6.50
C ALA A 716 30.79 -40.30 7.48
N LYS A 717 31.68 -39.46 8.04
CA LYS A 717 32.68 -39.83 9.05
C LYS A 717 32.06 -40.39 10.34
N MET A 718 30.81 -40.03 10.65
CA MET A 718 30.05 -40.56 11.79
C MET A 718 29.15 -41.76 11.41
N GLY A 719 29.11 -42.17 10.14
CA GLY A 719 28.16 -43.17 9.64
C GLY A 719 26.69 -42.76 9.76
N ALA A 720 26.42 -41.45 9.92
CA ALA A 720 25.11 -40.91 10.24
C ALA A 720 24.29 -40.62 8.97
N ALA A 721 22.97 -40.81 9.06
CA ALA A 721 22.06 -40.43 7.99
C ALA A 721 21.97 -38.91 7.83
N VAL A 722 21.66 -38.50 6.60
CA VAL A 722 21.45 -37.13 6.14
C VAL A 722 20.05 -37.03 5.54
N ASP A 723 19.27 -36.05 5.98
CA ASP A 723 18.05 -35.63 5.26
C ASP A 723 18.50 -34.90 3.98
N VAL A 724 18.29 -35.55 2.84
CA VAL A 724 18.71 -35.06 1.52
C VAL A 724 17.96 -33.78 1.16
N ARG A 725 16.68 -33.70 1.49
CA ARG A 725 15.82 -32.54 1.22
C ARG A 725 16.22 -31.35 2.07
N GLU A 726 16.34 -31.52 3.39
CA GLU A 726 16.79 -30.47 4.30
C GLU A 726 18.16 -29.92 3.90
N THR A 727 19.11 -30.81 3.60
CA THR A 727 20.47 -30.42 3.24
C THR A 727 20.48 -29.60 1.96
N THR A 728 19.84 -30.09 0.88
CA THR A 728 19.80 -29.39 -0.41
C THR A 728 18.94 -28.12 -0.36
N PHE A 729 17.86 -28.09 0.42
CA PHE A 729 17.06 -26.89 0.67
C PHE A 729 17.92 -25.77 1.27
N LEU A 730 18.75 -26.08 2.27
CA LEU A 730 19.67 -25.10 2.87
C LEU A 730 20.75 -24.63 1.89
N THR A 731 21.25 -25.51 1.02
CA THR A 731 22.18 -25.15 -0.06
C THR A 731 21.55 -24.14 -1.02
N VAL A 732 20.35 -24.45 -1.54
CA VAL A 732 19.62 -23.57 -2.46
C VAL A 732 19.23 -22.26 -1.79
N LEU A 733 18.75 -22.30 -0.54
CA LEU A 733 18.42 -21.12 0.24
C LEU A 733 19.64 -20.18 0.35
N ASN A 734 20.81 -20.70 0.69
CA ASN A 734 22.04 -19.92 0.77
C ASN A 734 22.48 -19.34 -0.59
N VAL A 735 22.40 -20.12 -1.67
CA VAL A 735 22.70 -19.62 -3.03
C VAL A 735 21.76 -18.48 -3.38
N MET A 736 20.46 -18.67 -3.17
CA MET A 736 19.44 -17.69 -3.54
C MET A 736 19.49 -16.44 -2.66
N THR A 737 19.68 -16.55 -1.34
CA THR A 737 19.87 -15.36 -0.48
C THR A 737 21.17 -14.63 -0.84
N SER A 738 22.25 -15.34 -1.16
CA SER A 738 23.51 -14.69 -1.54
C SER A 738 23.39 -13.97 -2.89
N MET A 739 22.81 -14.63 -3.91
CA MET A 739 22.58 -14.05 -5.24
C MET A 739 21.63 -12.85 -5.20
N LEU A 740 20.61 -12.89 -4.33
CA LEU A 740 19.55 -11.89 -4.30
C LEU A 740 19.82 -10.76 -3.31
N TRP A 741 20.49 -11.04 -2.19
CA TRP A 741 20.67 -10.12 -1.06
C TRP A 741 22.12 -9.83 -0.68
N GLY A 742 23.11 -10.51 -1.28
CA GLY A 742 24.54 -10.35 -0.99
C GLY A 742 25.03 -11.07 0.27
N GLU A 743 24.17 -11.81 0.97
CA GLU A 743 24.42 -12.40 2.30
C GLU A 743 23.95 -13.86 2.39
N GLN A 744 24.65 -14.67 3.17
CA GLN A 744 24.25 -16.04 3.52
C GLN A 744 23.39 -16.03 4.79
N VAL A 745 22.29 -16.79 4.81
CA VAL A 745 21.35 -16.78 5.94
C VAL A 745 21.41 -18.07 6.78
N ALA A 746 21.68 -19.24 6.20
CA ALA A 746 21.69 -20.50 6.95
C ALA A 746 23.00 -20.75 7.73
N GLY A 747 23.57 -19.69 8.30
CA GLY A 747 24.77 -19.73 9.15
C GLY A 747 24.69 -18.83 10.40
N SER A 748 23.66 -17.99 10.55
CA SER A 748 23.39 -17.25 11.80
C SER A 748 22.52 -18.07 12.76
N SER A 749 22.36 -17.59 13.99
CA SER A 749 21.39 -18.13 14.98
C SER A 749 19.96 -18.20 14.43
N ASP A 750 19.62 -17.32 13.49
CA ASP A 750 18.25 -16.98 13.10
C ASP A 750 17.82 -17.70 11.82
N GLY A 751 18.78 -18.30 11.08
CA GLY A 751 18.53 -19.00 9.81
C GLY A 751 17.53 -20.17 9.92
N LYS A 752 17.44 -20.83 11.08
CA LYS A 752 16.42 -21.87 11.34
C LYS A 752 15.01 -21.31 11.50
N GLU A 753 14.85 -20.11 12.08
CA GLU A 753 13.55 -19.46 12.17
C GLU A 753 13.12 -18.90 10.82
N PHE A 754 14.06 -18.28 10.09
CA PHE A 754 13.84 -17.80 8.73
C PHE A 754 13.39 -18.90 7.77
N ARG A 755 14.01 -20.09 7.85
CA ARG A 755 13.55 -21.27 7.11
C ARG A 755 12.10 -21.64 7.43
N ARG A 756 11.74 -21.80 8.71
CA ARG A 756 10.36 -22.13 9.13
C ARG A 756 9.34 -21.10 8.64
N ALA A 757 9.74 -19.82 8.55
CA ALA A 757 8.89 -18.76 8.04
C ALA A 757 8.68 -18.84 6.52
N ILE A 758 9.71 -19.21 5.75
CA ILE A 758 9.58 -19.44 4.29
C ILE A 758 8.73 -20.69 4.02
N GLU A 759 9.02 -21.82 4.68
CA GLU A 759 8.24 -23.05 4.58
C GLU A 759 6.75 -22.77 4.94
N GLY A 760 6.52 -22.06 6.05
CA GLY A 760 5.21 -21.62 6.46
C GLY A 760 4.53 -20.62 5.51
N ALA A 761 5.29 -19.82 4.76
CA ALA A 761 4.74 -18.89 3.77
C ALA A 761 4.23 -19.65 2.54
N VAL A 762 5.05 -20.55 2.01
CA VAL A 762 4.71 -21.40 0.86
C VAL A 762 3.51 -22.28 1.20
N ASP A 763 3.53 -22.95 2.35
CA ASP A 763 2.43 -23.81 2.81
C ASP A 763 1.13 -23.02 3.05
N ILE A 764 1.17 -21.74 3.49
CA ILE A 764 -0.03 -20.91 3.67
C ILE A 764 -0.55 -20.35 2.34
N LEU A 765 0.33 -19.90 1.45
CA LEU A 765 -0.03 -19.27 0.17
C LEU A 765 -0.65 -20.26 -0.82
N MET A 766 -0.25 -21.53 -0.75
CA MET A 766 -0.70 -22.60 -1.65
C MET A 766 -1.65 -23.62 -0.99
N ALA A 767 -2.05 -23.41 0.27
CA ALA A 767 -3.06 -24.24 0.93
C ALA A 767 -4.46 -24.07 0.30
N PRO A 768 -5.20 -25.18 0.05
CA PRO A 768 -6.58 -25.10 -0.41
C PRO A 768 -7.49 -24.34 0.57
N ASN A 769 -8.06 -23.22 0.12
CA ASN A 769 -8.89 -22.36 0.97
C ASN A 769 -10.35 -22.38 0.50
N VAL A 770 -11.28 -22.67 1.41
CA VAL A 770 -12.73 -22.61 1.21
C VAL A 770 -13.16 -21.22 0.71
N LEU A 771 -12.41 -20.16 1.07
CA LEU A 771 -12.64 -18.80 0.59
C LEU A 771 -12.36 -18.59 -0.90
N ASP A 772 -11.49 -19.41 -1.52
CA ASP A 772 -11.22 -19.38 -2.97
C ASP A 772 -12.47 -19.78 -3.78
N PHE A 773 -13.26 -20.67 -3.19
CA PHE A 773 -14.43 -21.31 -3.79
C PHE A 773 -15.75 -20.67 -3.31
N ILE A 774 -15.81 -20.14 -2.08
CA ILE A 774 -16.98 -19.53 -1.47
C ILE A 774 -16.61 -18.16 -0.86
N PRO A 775 -16.42 -17.10 -1.68
CA PRO A 775 -15.92 -15.79 -1.20
C PRO A 775 -16.84 -15.08 -0.20
N VAL A 776 -18.14 -15.39 -0.17
CA VAL A 776 -19.09 -14.81 0.80
C VAL A 776 -18.76 -15.19 2.26
N LEU A 777 -17.98 -16.25 2.49
CA LEU A 777 -17.50 -16.64 3.82
C LEU A 777 -16.22 -15.90 4.23
N ALA A 778 -15.65 -15.02 3.39
CA ALA A 778 -14.38 -14.33 3.67
C ALA A 778 -14.34 -13.57 5.03
N PRO A 779 -15.42 -12.94 5.52
CA PRO A 779 -15.43 -12.31 6.84
C PRO A 779 -15.29 -13.29 8.02
N LEU A 780 -15.48 -14.59 7.81
CA LEU A 780 -15.48 -15.61 8.87
C LEU A 780 -14.14 -16.34 9.03
N ASP A 781 -13.26 -16.30 8.02
CA ASP A 781 -11.96 -17.02 7.98
C ASP A 781 -12.06 -18.46 8.58
N PRO A 782 -12.89 -19.35 8.00
CA PRO A 782 -13.31 -20.59 8.65
C PRO A 782 -12.17 -21.58 8.87
N GLN A 783 -11.16 -21.61 7.99
CA GLN A 783 -9.93 -22.41 8.16
C GLN A 783 -8.84 -21.67 8.95
N GLY A 784 -9.08 -20.44 9.42
CA GLY A 784 -8.08 -19.64 10.12
C GLY A 784 -6.86 -19.29 9.27
N LEU A 785 -6.96 -19.33 7.94
CA LEU A 785 -5.85 -19.09 7.03
C LEU A 785 -5.48 -17.61 7.02
N GLY A 786 -6.44 -16.69 6.93
CA GLY A 786 -6.18 -15.25 7.02
C GLY A 786 -5.52 -14.85 8.35
N ARG A 787 -5.94 -15.47 9.47
CA ARG A 787 -5.28 -15.33 10.77
C ARG A 787 -3.86 -15.89 10.81
N ARG A 788 -3.60 -17.03 10.17
CA ARG A 788 -2.25 -17.61 10.04
C ARG A 788 -1.34 -16.74 9.16
N THR A 789 -1.81 -16.29 8.00
CA THR A 789 -1.12 -15.33 7.12
C THR A 789 -0.75 -14.05 7.90
N LYS A 790 -1.68 -13.49 8.68
CA LYS A 790 -1.41 -12.27 9.46
C LYS A 790 -0.33 -12.49 10.53
N LYS A 791 -0.32 -13.63 11.24
CA LYS A 791 0.73 -13.96 12.21
C LYS A 791 2.10 -14.10 11.53
N LEU A 792 2.15 -14.83 10.43
CA LEU A 792 3.40 -15.02 9.68
C LEU A 792 3.93 -13.71 9.11
N MET A 793 3.06 -12.84 8.57
CA MET A 793 3.46 -11.53 8.07
C MET A 793 3.96 -10.58 9.15
N VAL A 794 3.54 -10.73 10.41
CA VAL A 794 4.16 -9.99 11.53
C VAL A 794 5.59 -10.49 11.78
N TRP A 795 5.82 -11.81 11.78
CA TRP A 795 7.16 -12.38 11.93
C TRP A 795 8.08 -11.97 10.76
N ILE A 796 7.61 -12.14 9.52
CA ILE A 796 8.35 -11.79 8.29
C ILE A 796 8.69 -10.29 8.26
N ASN A 797 7.76 -9.39 8.62
CA ASN A 797 8.10 -7.96 8.67
C ASN A 797 9.11 -7.65 9.77
N LYS A 798 9.02 -8.27 10.95
CA LYS A 798 10.03 -8.11 12.02
C LYS A 798 11.43 -8.51 11.54
N TYR A 799 11.56 -9.67 10.91
CA TYR A 799 12.83 -10.18 10.38
C TYR A 799 13.38 -9.31 9.23
N LEU A 800 12.51 -8.78 8.36
CA LEU A 800 12.91 -7.91 7.24
C LEU A 800 13.08 -6.43 7.63
N GLU A 801 12.69 -6.03 8.83
CA GLU A 801 13.02 -4.71 9.40
C GLU A 801 14.48 -4.67 9.88
N GLU A 802 15.04 -5.81 10.31
CA GLU A 802 16.46 -5.97 10.62
C GLU A 802 17.33 -6.01 9.34
N ILE A 803 16.80 -6.51 8.22
CA ILE A 803 17.54 -6.66 6.96
C ILE A 803 16.93 -5.86 5.79
N VAL A 804 17.11 -4.53 5.84
CA VAL A 804 16.91 -3.50 4.79
C VAL A 804 15.85 -3.76 3.71
N GLU A 805 14.82 -2.89 3.69
CA GLU A 805 13.61 -2.89 2.83
C GLU A 805 13.75 -3.36 1.35
N LYS A 806 14.93 -3.19 0.72
CA LYS A 806 15.22 -3.68 -0.65
C LYS A 806 15.11 -5.21 -0.82
N LYS A 807 15.04 -5.98 0.27
CA LYS A 807 15.08 -7.46 0.23
C LYS A 807 13.69 -8.11 0.01
N LYS A 808 12.57 -7.41 0.28
CA LYS A 808 11.19 -7.95 0.26
C LYS A 808 10.76 -8.61 -1.06
N GLN A 809 10.91 -7.94 -2.22
CA GLN A 809 10.44 -8.47 -3.51
C GLN A 809 11.21 -9.68 -4.07
N LYS A 810 12.34 -10.05 -3.45
CA LYS A 810 13.11 -11.22 -3.87
C LYS A 810 12.72 -12.48 -3.09
N MET A 811 11.86 -12.36 -2.08
CA MET A 811 11.50 -13.44 -1.17
C MET A 811 10.64 -14.52 -1.81
N ASP A 812 9.69 -14.15 -2.68
CA ASP A 812 8.83 -15.12 -3.39
C ASP A 812 9.67 -15.99 -4.34
N LEU A 813 10.72 -15.40 -4.93
CA LEU A 813 11.70 -16.12 -5.73
C LEU A 813 12.59 -17.06 -4.90
N ILE A 814 12.93 -16.69 -3.66
CA ILE A 814 13.67 -17.56 -2.72
C ILE A 814 12.80 -18.74 -2.29
N GLY A 815 11.57 -18.48 -1.84
CA GLY A 815 10.66 -19.54 -1.35
C GLY A 815 10.28 -20.53 -2.45
N GLY A 816 9.89 -20.04 -3.63
CA GLY A 816 9.52 -20.89 -4.76
C GLY A 816 10.68 -21.72 -5.33
N SER A 817 11.93 -21.25 -5.23
CA SER A 817 13.10 -21.98 -5.75
C SER A 817 13.69 -22.99 -4.76
N ALA A 818 13.81 -22.64 -3.47
CA ALA A 818 14.38 -23.52 -2.46
C ALA A 818 13.58 -24.82 -2.32
N ASP A 819 12.25 -24.72 -2.26
CA ASP A 819 11.38 -25.88 -2.03
C ASP A 819 11.20 -26.75 -3.30
N THR A 820 11.20 -26.17 -4.50
CA THR A 820 11.10 -26.94 -5.76
C THR A 820 12.40 -27.65 -6.13
N ILE A 821 13.55 -26.98 -6.01
CA ILE A 821 14.86 -27.55 -6.37
C ILE A 821 15.26 -28.66 -5.38
N SER A 822 15.06 -28.48 -4.08
CA SER A 822 15.33 -29.54 -3.08
C SER A 822 14.40 -30.75 -3.25
N THR A 823 13.12 -30.54 -3.56
CA THR A 823 12.18 -31.62 -3.91
C THR A 823 12.65 -32.39 -5.15
N ALA A 824 13.15 -31.70 -6.18
CA ALA A 824 13.67 -32.37 -7.38
C ALA A 824 14.91 -33.22 -7.08
N VAL A 825 15.87 -32.73 -6.28
CA VAL A 825 17.05 -33.54 -5.87
C VAL A 825 16.66 -34.70 -4.96
N GLU A 826 15.70 -34.50 -4.03
CA GLU A 826 15.14 -35.56 -3.19
C GLU A 826 14.54 -36.69 -4.03
N TRP A 827 13.73 -36.37 -5.05
CA TRP A 827 13.18 -37.38 -5.97
C TRP A 827 14.24 -38.03 -6.85
N SER A 828 15.17 -37.27 -7.43
CA SER A 828 16.28 -37.86 -8.22
C SER A 828 17.13 -38.81 -7.38
N MET A 829 17.46 -38.46 -6.14
CA MET A 829 18.19 -39.36 -5.25
C MET A 829 17.36 -40.58 -4.82
N ALA A 830 16.05 -40.43 -4.60
CA ALA A 830 15.18 -41.56 -4.30
C ALA A 830 15.11 -42.54 -5.47
N GLU A 831 14.89 -42.05 -6.69
CA GLU A 831 14.87 -42.91 -7.89
C GLU A 831 16.19 -43.63 -8.13
N LEU A 832 17.33 -42.95 -7.97
CA LEU A 832 18.64 -43.59 -8.09
C LEU A 832 18.90 -44.62 -6.97
N LEU A 833 18.46 -44.37 -5.74
CA LEU A 833 18.56 -45.35 -4.64
C LEU A 833 17.64 -46.55 -4.85
N SER A 834 16.49 -46.36 -5.51
CA SER A 834 15.61 -47.45 -5.95
C SER A 834 16.13 -48.18 -7.19
N ASN A 835 17.08 -47.59 -7.93
CA ASN A 835 17.67 -48.13 -9.15
C ASN A 835 19.21 -48.14 -9.10
N PRO A 836 19.86 -49.00 -8.29
CA PRO A 836 21.31 -48.95 -8.08
C PRO A 836 22.18 -49.07 -9.33
N GLU A 837 21.71 -49.79 -10.37
CA GLU A 837 22.41 -49.85 -11.66
C GLU A 837 22.45 -48.49 -12.36
N LYS A 838 21.35 -47.72 -12.32
CA LYS A 838 21.26 -46.37 -12.90
C LYS A 838 22.10 -45.36 -12.10
N MET A 839 22.15 -45.52 -10.77
CA MET A 839 23.10 -44.78 -9.93
C MET A 839 24.55 -45.07 -10.36
N ARG A 840 24.90 -46.35 -10.57
CA ARG A 840 26.24 -46.74 -11.02
C ARG A 840 26.58 -46.16 -12.40
N THR A 841 25.65 -46.14 -13.35
CA THR A 841 25.87 -45.50 -14.67
C THR A 841 26.13 -44.00 -14.55
N ALA A 842 25.35 -43.28 -13.74
CA ALA A 842 25.60 -41.85 -13.48
C ALA A 842 26.95 -41.60 -12.78
N GLN A 843 27.33 -42.46 -11.84
CA GLN A 843 28.62 -42.43 -11.16
C GLN A 843 29.81 -42.76 -12.08
N GLN A 844 29.62 -43.65 -13.06
CA GLN A 844 30.63 -43.96 -14.09
C GLN A 844 30.84 -42.79 -15.06
N GLU A 845 29.76 -42.11 -15.47
CA GLU A 845 29.87 -40.87 -16.25
C GLU A 845 30.63 -39.79 -15.49
N LEU A 846 30.32 -39.61 -14.20
CA LEU A 846 31.03 -38.67 -13.32
C LEU A 846 32.52 -39.03 -13.18
N ASP A 847 32.86 -40.31 -13.04
CA ASP A 847 34.26 -40.76 -12.98
C ASP A 847 35.00 -40.54 -14.31
N ALA A 848 34.32 -40.72 -15.45
CA ALA A 848 34.91 -40.51 -16.78
C ALA A 848 35.14 -39.03 -17.13
N VAL A 849 34.21 -38.14 -16.75
CA VAL A 849 34.28 -36.70 -17.06
C VAL A 849 35.12 -35.93 -16.03
N VAL A 850 34.94 -36.24 -14.74
CA VAL A 850 35.55 -35.50 -13.63
C VAL A 850 36.84 -36.18 -13.14
N GLY A 851 36.85 -37.51 -13.05
CA GLY A 851 37.88 -38.26 -12.36
C GLY A 851 37.79 -38.13 -10.83
N LYS A 852 38.57 -38.92 -10.09
CA LYS A 852 38.52 -38.97 -8.61
C LYS A 852 39.48 -38.02 -7.89
N HIS A 853 40.35 -37.34 -8.64
CA HIS A 853 41.44 -36.49 -8.13
C HIS A 853 41.07 -34.99 -8.05
N ARG A 854 39.85 -34.61 -8.44
CA ARG A 854 39.31 -33.24 -8.38
C ARG A 854 37.81 -33.31 -8.10
N ILE A 855 37.21 -32.23 -7.61
CA ILE A 855 35.74 -32.12 -7.44
C ILE A 855 35.04 -31.64 -8.72
N VAL A 856 33.73 -31.86 -8.78
CA VAL A 856 32.84 -31.37 -9.85
C VAL A 856 32.86 -29.84 -9.95
N GLY A 857 33.15 -29.31 -11.13
CA GLY A 857 32.97 -27.91 -11.51
C GLY A 857 31.76 -27.71 -12.42
N GLU A 858 31.24 -26.48 -12.49
CA GLU A 858 30.12 -26.16 -13.40
C GLU A 858 30.48 -26.37 -14.89
N SER A 859 31.77 -26.30 -15.24
CA SER A 859 32.29 -26.61 -16.58
C SER A 859 32.15 -28.08 -16.99
N ASP A 860 31.95 -28.98 -16.04
CA ASP A 860 31.78 -30.41 -16.31
C ASP A 860 30.34 -30.73 -16.73
N ILE A 861 29.36 -29.95 -16.25
CA ILE A 861 27.92 -30.17 -16.43
C ILE A 861 27.50 -30.44 -17.90
N PRO A 862 27.99 -29.70 -18.93
CA PRO A 862 27.59 -29.94 -20.31
C PRO A 862 27.98 -31.32 -20.87
N GLN A 863 28.88 -32.05 -20.20
CA GLN A 863 29.35 -33.38 -20.59
C GLN A 863 28.63 -34.51 -19.84
N LEU A 864 27.83 -34.19 -18.81
CA LEU A 864 27.13 -35.16 -17.97
C LEU A 864 25.75 -35.51 -18.57
N HIS A 865 25.76 -36.13 -19.75
CA HIS A 865 24.56 -36.42 -20.53
C HIS A 865 23.59 -37.38 -19.83
N TYR A 866 24.08 -38.45 -19.23
CA TYR A 866 23.29 -39.43 -18.48
C TYR A 866 22.72 -38.82 -17.19
N LEU A 867 23.50 -38.01 -16.48
CA LEU A 867 23.00 -37.30 -15.31
C LEU A 867 21.93 -36.27 -15.67
N CYS A 868 22.07 -35.56 -16.80
CA CYS A 868 21.02 -34.69 -17.33
C CYS A 868 19.75 -35.48 -17.68
N ALA A 869 19.90 -36.69 -18.22
CA ALA A 869 18.81 -37.60 -18.55
C ALA A 869 18.08 -38.11 -17.28
N VAL A 870 18.84 -38.46 -16.23
CA VAL A 870 18.35 -38.80 -14.88
C VAL A 870 17.49 -37.67 -14.31
N VAL A 871 17.97 -36.43 -14.38
CA VAL A 871 17.22 -35.26 -13.88
C VAL A 871 15.93 -35.04 -14.68
N LYS A 872 15.96 -35.20 -16.01
CA LYS A 872 14.76 -35.08 -16.85
C LYS A 872 13.71 -36.15 -16.54
N GLU A 873 14.13 -37.40 -16.39
CA GLU A 873 13.22 -38.50 -16.04
C GLU A 873 12.66 -38.33 -14.61
N SER A 874 13.47 -37.83 -13.67
CA SER A 874 13.00 -37.48 -12.32
C SER A 874 11.93 -36.38 -12.35
N LEU A 875 12.09 -35.36 -13.20
CA LEU A 875 11.13 -34.28 -13.37
C LEU A 875 9.90 -34.67 -14.20
N ARG A 876 9.97 -35.77 -14.97
CA ARG A 876 8.83 -36.40 -15.65
C ARG A 876 7.97 -37.17 -14.66
N LEU A 877 8.57 -38.05 -13.86
CA LEU A 877 7.81 -38.82 -12.87
C LEU A 877 7.39 -37.97 -11.68
N HIS A 878 8.25 -37.09 -11.16
CA HIS A 878 7.96 -36.31 -9.96
C HIS A 878 8.08 -34.80 -10.24
N PRO A 879 7.23 -34.23 -11.11
CA PRO A 879 7.21 -32.80 -11.35
C PRO A 879 6.88 -32.08 -10.04
N PRO A 880 7.69 -31.10 -9.59
CA PRO A 880 7.42 -30.37 -8.35
C PRO A 880 6.03 -29.71 -8.31
N LEU A 881 5.46 -29.38 -9.48
CA LEU A 881 4.08 -28.94 -9.65
C LEU A 881 3.31 -29.94 -10.55
N PRO A 882 2.64 -30.96 -9.99
CA PRO A 882 1.94 -32.00 -10.74
C PRO A 882 0.64 -31.47 -11.38
N LEU A 883 0.01 -30.51 -10.71
CA LEU A 883 -0.91 -29.55 -11.32
C LEU A 883 -0.15 -28.23 -11.48
N LEU A 884 -0.12 -27.68 -12.69
CA LEU A 884 0.37 -26.31 -12.88
C LEU A 884 -0.54 -25.32 -12.13
N ILE A 885 0.04 -24.17 -11.75
CA ILE A 885 -0.68 -23.09 -11.09
C ILE A 885 -1.91 -22.73 -11.94
N PRO A 886 -3.13 -22.72 -11.37
CA PRO A 886 -4.34 -22.62 -12.15
C PRO A 886 -4.39 -21.32 -12.95
N HIS A 887 -4.56 -21.43 -14.25
CA HIS A 887 -4.72 -20.30 -15.16
C HIS A 887 -6.14 -19.73 -15.08
N CYS A 888 -6.31 -18.48 -15.48
CA CYS A 888 -7.59 -17.78 -15.48
C CYS A 888 -7.73 -17.01 -16.80
N PRO A 889 -8.56 -17.46 -17.76
CA PRO A 889 -8.68 -16.77 -19.03
C PRO A 889 -9.33 -15.40 -18.84
N SER A 890 -8.75 -14.37 -19.44
CA SER A 890 -9.27 -12.99 -19.42
C SER A 890 -10.50 -12.81 -20.32
N THR A 891 -10.68 -13.68 -21.31
CA THR A 891 -11.77 -13.66 -22.29
C THR A 891 -12.47 -15.02 -22.32
N HIS A 892 -13.60 -15.12 -23.01
CA HIS A 892 -14.14 -16.42 -23.41
C HIS A 892 -13.17 -17.10 -24.38
N CYS A 893 -12.95 -18.39 -24.20
CA CYS A 893 -11.99 -19.22 -24.94
C CYS A 893 -12.65 -20.54 -25.37
N VAL A 894 -12.03 -21.22 -26.33
CA VAL A 894 -12.43 -22.58 -26.75
C VAL A 894 -11.21 -23.48 -26.61
N VAL A 895 -11.34 -24.60 -25.88
CA VAL A 895 -10.23 -25.56 -25.70
C VAL A 895 -10.73 -26.97 -26.02
N GLY A 896 -10.11 -27.64 -26.99
CA GLY A 896 -10.49 -28.97 -27.47
C GLY A 896 -11.96 -29.08 -27.88
N GLY A 897 -12.49 -28.03 -28.50
CA GLY A 897 -13.91 -27.94 -28.92
C GLY A 897 -14.91 -27.56 -27.81
N PHE A 898 -14.46 -27.40 -26.55
CA PHE A 898 -15.32 -27.01 -25.44
C PHE A 898 -15.22 -25.51 -25.10
N SER A 899 -16.33 -24.96 -24.61
CA SER A 899 -16.43 -23.57 -24.13
C SER A 899 -15.76 -23.40 -22.77
N VAL A 900 -14.82 -22.45 -22.67
CA VAL A 900 -14.15 -22.07 -21.41
C VAL A 900 -14.44 -20.59 -21.13
N PRO A 901 -15.38 -20.26 -20.22
CA PRO A 901 -15.72 -18.88 -19.89
C PRO A 901 -14.57 -18.11 -19.23
N ALA A 902 -14.54 -16.78 -19.44
CA ALA A 902 -13.65 -15.88 -18.71
C ALA A 902 -13.81 -16.04 -17.19
N GLY A 903 -12.71 -15.98 -16.44
CA GLY A 903 -12.74 -16.14 -14.97
C GLY A 903 -12.81 -17.58 -14.45
N THR A 904 -12.78 -18.59 -15.33
CA THR A 904 -12.69 -20.02 -14.98
C THR A 904 -11.29 -20.38 -14.46
N SER A 905 -11.18 -21.20 -13.41
CA SER A 905 -9.87 -21.71 -12.96
C SER A 905 -9.48 -22.95 -13.77
N VAL A 906 -8.38 -22.86 -14.53
CA VAL A 906 -7.95 -23.91 -15.47
C VAL A 906 -6.67 -24.56 -14.97
N PHE A 907 -6.77 -25.81 -14.54
CA PHE A 907 -5.65 -26.63 -14.09
C PHE A 907 -5.11 -27.44 -15.26
N VAL A 908 -3.79 -27.47 -15.44
CA VAL A 908 -3.13 -28.42 -16.37
C VAL A 908 -2.46 -29.50 -15.55
N ASN A 909 -2.87 -30.75 -15.76
CA ASN A 909 -2.39 -31.92 -15.03
C ASN A 909 -1.16 -32.51 -15.73
N VAL A 910 0.00 -31.93 -15.41
CA VAL A 910 1.29 -32.32 -15.99
C VAL A 910 1.70 -33.72 -15.54
N TRP A 911 1.34 -34.13 -14.32
CA TRP A 911 1.56 -35.50 -13.83
C TRP A 911 0.94 -36.57 -14.74
N VAL A 912 -0.26 -36.30 -15.31
CA VAL A 912 -0.89 -37.20 -16.30
C VAL A 912 -0.21 -37.10 -17.66
N ILE A 913 0.05 -35.90 -18.17
CA ILE A 913 0.71 -35.69 -19.48
C ILE A 913 2.11 -36.36 -19.51
N HIS A 914 2.83 -36.31 -18.39
CA HIS A 914 4.14 -36.94 -18.23
C HIS A 914 4.09 -38.48 -18.11
N ARG A 915 2.92 -39.06 -17.84
CA ARG A 915 2.71 -40.51 -17.67
C ARG A 915 1.85 -41.15 -18.76
N ASP A 916 1.35 -40.36 -19.70
CA ASP A 916 0.49 -40.84 -20.78
C ASP A 916 1.21 -41.94 -21.61
N PRO A 917 0.76 -43.20 -21.59
CA PRO A 917 1.41 -44.28 -22.33
C PRO A 917 1.40 -44.06 -23.84
N HIS A 918 0.49 -43.24 -24.37
CA HIS A 918 0.46 -42.87 -25.78
C HIS A 918 1.62 -41.91 -26.17
N LEU A 919 2.24 -41.24 -25.20
CA LEU A 919 3.36 -40.33 -25.41
C LEU A 919 4.70 -40.96 -25.00
N TRP A 920 4.70 -41.75 -23.92
CA TRP A 920 5.92 -42.23 -23.27
C TRP A 920 6.17 -43.74 -23.41
N GLY A 921 5.20 -44.51 -23.93
CA GLY A 921 5.28 -45.97 -24.08
C GLY A 921 4.57 -46.73 -22.95
N GLU A 922 4.47 -48.06 -23.06
CA GLU A 922 3.85 -48.90 -22.02
C GLU A 922 4.61 -48.84 -20.68
N ASP A 923 5.92 -48.59 -20.73
CA ASP A 923 6.81 -48.40 -19.59
C ASP A 923 6.76 -46.96 -19.02
N ALA A 924 5.71 -46.17 -19.30
CA ALA A 924 5.61 -44.76 -18.88
C ALA A 924 5.70 -44.52 -17.36
N GLU A 925 5.31 -45.47 -16.51
CA GLU A 925 5.47 -45.33 -15.04
C GLU A 925 6.88 -45.72 -14.56
N GLU A 926 7.72 -46.31 -15.42
CA GLU A 926 9.08 -46.71 -15.06
C GLU A 926 10.08 -45.55 -15.17
N PHE A 927 10.97 -45.43 -14.18
CA PHE A 927 12.10 -44.50 -14.21
C PHE A 927 13.17 -44.98 -15.19
N LYS A 928 13.19 -44.44 -16.40
CA LYS A 928 14.08 -44.83 -17.51
C LYS A 928 14.80 -43.60 -18.12
N PRO A 929 15.91 -43.12 -17.52
CA PRO A 929 16.70 -42.00 -18.02
C PRO A 929 17.06 -42.10 -19.50
N GLU A 930 17.25 -43.32 -20.00
CA GLU A 930 17.71 -43.62 -21.35
C GLU A 930 16.83 -42.99 -22.45
N ARG A 931 15.54 -42.72 -22.15
CA ARG A 931 14.61 -41.97 -23.04
C ARG A 931 15.16 -40.62 -23.51
N PHE A 932 15.99 -39.96 -22.69
CA PHE A 932 16.52 -38.63 -22.98
C PHE A 932 17.92 -38.63 -23.61
N LEU A 933 18.47 -39.81 -23.94
CA LEU A 933 19.78 -39.95 -24.61
C LEU A 933 19.67 -39.96 -26.15
N GLU A 934 18.52 -40.35 -26.71
CA GLU A 934 18.36 -40.49 -28.16
C GLU A 934 18.38 -39.14 -28.88
N THR A 935 19.46 -38.91 -29.64
CA THR A 935 19.77 -37.61 -30.25
C THR A 935 19.04 -37.34 -31.57
N SER A 936 18.10 -38.21 -31.96
CA SER A 936 17.63 -38.35 -33.35
C SER A 936 16.39 -37.53 -33.72
N ARG A 937 15.52 -37.13 -32.78
CA ARG A 937 14.27 -36.41 -33.11
C ARG A 937 14.19 -34.93 -32.76
N GLN A 938 14.87 -34.44 -31.72
CA GLN A 938 14.68 -33.05 -31.23
C GLN A 938 16.00 -32.30 -30.98
N LYS A 939 16.72 -31.96 -32.06
CA LYS A 939 17.79 -30.95 -32.02
C LYS A 939 17.21 -29.54 -31.96
N LYS A 940 16.97 -29.05 -30.74
CA LYS A 940 17.01 -27.65 -30.23
C LYS A 940 15.98 -27.46 -29.12
N ASP A 941 16.42 -26.80 -28.04
CA ASP A 941 15.70 -26.45 -26.81
C ASP A 941 15.44 -27.64 -25.85
N PHE A 942 16.19 -27.66 -24.75
CA PHE A 942 16.17 -28.68 -23.67
C PHE A 942 14.79 -28.94 -23.03
N TYR A 943 13.81 -28.05 -23.29
CA TYR A 943 12.50 -27.97 -22.63
C TYR A 943 11.29 -28.14 -23.53
N LEU A 944 11.50 -28.33 -24.83
CA LEU A 944 10.42 -28.41 -25.80
C LEU A 944 10.62 -29.67 -26.62
N GLY A 945 9.84 -30.71 -26.30
CA GLY A 945 9.67 -31.88 -27.15
C GLY A 945 9.03 -31.46 -28.47
N GLY A 946 9.84 -30.92 -29.37
CA GLY A 946 9.39 -30.01 -30.43
C GLY A 946 8.75 -28.74 -29.85
N LYS A 947 8.68 -27.67 -30.65
CA LYS A 947 7.94 -26.45 -30.27
C LYS A 947 6.41 -26.62 -30.30
N ASP A 948 5.92 -27.86 -30.39
CA ASP A 948 4.59 -28.19 -30.89
C ASP A 948 3.89 -29.38 -30.19
N GLU A 949 4.61 -30.29 -29.50
CA GLU A 949 4.00 -31.54 -28.97
C GLU A 949 3.52 -31.44 -27.52
N PHE A 950 4.07 -30.53 -26.70
CA PHE A 950 3.63 -30.26 -25.31
C PHE A 950 3.61 -31.47 -24.36
N CYS A 951 4.35 -32.54 -24.71
CA CYS A 951 4.45 -33.79 -23.95
C CYS A 951 5.28 -33.70 -22.66
N TYR A 952 6.16 -32.69 -22.54
CA TYR A 952 7.07 -32.53 -21.41
C TYR A 952 7.05 -31.09 -20.87
N LEU A 953 6.42 -30.88 -19.70
CA LEU A 953 6.10 -29.55 -19.15
C LEU A 953 6.57 -29.30 -17.69
N PRO A 954 7.77 -29.75 -17.24
CA PRO A 954 8.20 -29.65 -15.83
C PRO A 954 8.31 -28.21 -15.29
N PHE A 955 8.46 -27.22 -16.18
CA PHE A 955 8.54 -25.79 -15.86
C PHE A 955 7.32 -24.99 -16.36
N GLY A 956 6.24 -25.69 -16.74
CA GLY A 956 5.10 -25.10 -17.47
C GLY A 956 5.46 -24.63 -18.88
N ALA A 957 4.58 -23.86 -19.51
CA ALA A 957 4.79 -23.33 -20.85
C ALA A 957 4.10 -21.97 -21.09
N GLY A 958 4.20 -21.46 -22.31
CA GLY A 958 3.60 -20.20 -22.74
C GLY A 958 4.18 -18.99 -22.01
N ARG A 959 3.41 -17.89 -21.93
CA ARG A 959 3.86 -16.62 -21.33
C ARG A 959 4.31 -16.80 -19.87
N ARG A 960 3.69 -17.72 -19.11
CA ARG A 960 3.96 -17.98 -17.69
C ARG A 960 5.02 -19.05 -17.41
N VAL A 961 5.69 -19.61 -18.43
CA VAL A 961 6.79 -20.58 -18.24
C VAL A 961 7.78 -20.09 -17.18
N CYS A 962 8.25 -20.99 -16.32
CA CYS A 962 8.99 -20.67 -15.11
C CYS A 962 10.12 -19.65 -15.36
N VAL A 963 10.23 -18.66 -14.48
CA VAL A 963 11.33 -17.68 -14.51
C VAL A 963 12.66 -18.32 -14.10
N GLY A 964 12.59 -19.34 -13.24
CA GLY A 964 13.73 -19.98 -12.60
C GLY A 964 14.32 -21.16 -13.37
N THR A 965 13.89 -21.44 -14.60
CA THR A 965 14.30 -22.65 -15.35
C THR A 965 15.82 -22.81 -15.40
N ALA A 966 16.55 -21.77 -15.83
CA ALA A 966 18.01 -21.84 -16.00
C ALA A 966 18.78 -22.00 -14.68
N ILE A 967 18.33 -21.37 -13.58
CA ILE A 967 18.97 -21.55 -12.26
C ILE A 967 18.59 -22.90 -11.64
N GLY A 968 17.35 -23.34 -11.83
CA GLY A 968 16.83 -24.62 -11.32
C GLY A 968 17.52 -25.81 -11.94
N GLU A 969 17.59 -25.86 -13.27
CA GLU A 969 18.33 -26.87 -14.04
C GLU A 969 19.77 -27.02 -13.54
N LYS A 970 20.51 -25.91 -13.58
CA LYS A 970 21.92 -25.87 -13.18
C LYS A 970 22.10 -26.29 -11.73
N MET A 971 21.23 -25.84 -10.80
CA MET A 971 21.31 -26.22 -9.39
C MET A 971 20.97 -27.71 -9.14
N VAL A 972 19.92 -28.26 -9.75
CA VAL A 972 19.57 -29.68 -9.58
C VAL A 972 20.70 -30.56 -10.10
N ILE A 973 21.19 -30.32 -11.33
CA ILE A 973 22.27 -31.12 -11.93
C ILE A 973 23.57 -30.94 -11.13
N TYR A 974 23.95 -29.72 -10.76
CA TYR A 974 25.21 -29.47 -10.05
C TYR A 974 25.23 -30.09 -8.64
N MET A 975 24.12 -30.01 -7.89
CA MET A 975 24.02 -30.67 -6.59
C MET A 975 24.03 -32.19 -6.73
N LEU A 976 23.24 -32.76 -7.66
CA LEU A 976 23.19 -34.20 -7.86
C LEU A 976 24.56 -34.75 -8.32
N ALA A 977 25.22 -34.07 -9.26
CA ALA A 977 26.57 -34.39 -9.71
C ALA A 977 27.55 -34.41 -8.54
N SER A 978 27.58 -33.32 -7.75
CA SER A 978 28.51 -33.16 -6.64
C SER A 978 28.27 -34.20 -5.53
N LEU A 979 27.01 -34.54 -5.23
CA LEU A 979 26.66 -35.53 -4.20
C LEU A 979 26.98 -36.97 -4.63
N LEU A 980 26.69 -37.35 -5.88
CA LEU A 980 26.97 -38.70 -6.41
C LEU A 980 28.46 -38.93 -6.73
N HIS A 981 29.16 -37.88 -7.15
CA HIS A 981 30.60 -37.92 -7.39
C HIS A 981 31.37 -38.04 -6.07
N SER A 982 31.01 -37.22 -5.08
CA SER A 982 31.71 -37.17 -3.79
C SER A 982 31.39 -38.36 -2.86
N PHE A 983 30.23 -39.00 -2.99
CA PHE A 983 29.79 -40.03 -2.03
C PHE A 983 29.12 -41.23 -2.69
N GLU A 984 29.35 -42.40 -2.10
CA GLU A 984 28.48 -43.57 -2.23
C GLU A 984 27.31 -43.46 -1.26
N TRP A 985 26.10 -43.79 -1.70
CA TRP A 985 24.86 -43.59 -0.94
C TRP A 985 24.13 -44.91 -0.68
N ARG A 986 23.63 -45.08 0.54
CA ARG A 986 22.81 -46.23 0.93
C ARG A 986 21.70 -45.84 1.91
N LEU A 987 20.65 -46.63 1.98
CA LEU A 987 19.59 -46.45 2.97
C LEU A 987 20.10 -46.75 4.40
N PRO A 988 19.50 -46.16 5.44
CA PRO A 988 19.70 -46.55 6.84
C PRO A 988 19.39 -48.04 7.05
N LYS A 989 20.04 -48.68 8.03
CA LYS A 989 19.80 -50.10 8.33
C LYS A 989 18.34 -50.32 8.74
N GLY A 990 17.64 -51.20 8.02
CA GLY A 990 16.23 -51.53 8.28
C GLY A 990 15.20 -50.57 7.65
N ALA A 991 15.64 -49.54 6.92
CA ALA A 991 14.72 -48.66 6.18
C ALA A 991 14.40 -49.23 4.79
N SER A 992 13.12 -49.24 4.43
CA SER A 992 12.62 -49.38 3.06
C SER A 992 12.42 -48.01 2.43
N LEU A 993 12.64 -47.88 1.12
CA LEU A 993 12.36 -46.64 0.39
C LEU A 993 10.97 -46.73 -0.25
N GLU A 994 10.00 -46.00 0.30
CA GLU A 994 8.72 -45.81 -0.38
C GLU A 994 8.76 -44.60 -1.33
N LEU A 995 8.18 -44.78 -2.52
CA LEU A 995 8.02 -43.73 -3.53
C LEU A 995 6.63 -43.05 -3.44
N GLY A 996 6.00 -43.09 -2.26
CA GLY A 996 4.70 -42.48 -1.99
C GLY A 996 4.71 -40.96 -2.20
N GLU A 997 3.70 -40.46 -2.90
CA GLU A 997 3.53 -39.05 -3.24
C GLU A 997 2.49 -38.35 -2.34
N LYS A 998 2.82 -37.14 -1.87
CA LYS A 998 1.94 -36.29 -1.06
C LYS A 998 1.68 -34.96 -1.77
N PHE A 999 0.43 -34.72 -2.14
CA PHE A 999 0.03 -33.45 -2.75
C PHE A 999 0.10 -32.28 -1.76
N GLY A 1000 0.56 -31.12 -2.23
CA GLY A 1000 0.76 -29.91 -1.45
C GLY A 1000 1.19 -28.74 -2.34
N ALA A 1001 1.87 -27.74 -1.76
CA ALA A 1001 2.45 -26.63 -2.51
C ALA A 1001 3.46 -27.09 -3.59
N VAL A 1002 4.20 -28.16 -3.26
CA VAL A 1002 4.98 -28.98 -4.20
C VAL A 1002 4.69 -30.45 -3.95
N LEU A 1003 4.98 -31.32 -4.92
CA LEU A 1003 4.85 -32.79 -4.80
C LEU A 1003 5.95 -33.36 -3.90
N ARG A 1004 5.70 -33.39 -2.58
CA ARG A 1004 6.64 -33.92 -1.59
C ARG A 1004 6.51 -35.46 -1.54
N LYS A 1005 7.58 -36.16 -1.14
CA LYS A 1005 7.47 -37.55 -0.69
C LYS A 1005 6.56 -37.62 0.55
N VAL A 1006 5.88 -38.75 0.75
CA VAL A 1006 5.16 -39.04 2.01
C VAL A 1006 6.14 -39.12 3.17
N GLU A 1007 7.27 -39.81 2.96
CA GLU A 1007 8.40 -39.91 3.90
C GLU A 1007 9.64 -39.21 3.33
N GLN A 1008 10.30 -38.38 4.15
CA GLN A 1008 11.50 -37.64 3.73
C GLN A 1008 12.69 -38.59 3.48
N LEU A 1009 13.51 -38.29 2.47
CA LEU A 1009 14.65 -39.13 2.13
C LEU A 1009 15.82 -38.95 3.11
N PHE A 1010 15.98 -39.90 4.03
CA PHE A 1010 17.19 -40.07 4.82
C PHE A 1010 18.13 -41.08 4.17
N ALA A 1011 19.36 -40.67 3.84
CA ALA A 1011 20.38 -41.54 3.23
C ALA A 1011 21.73 -41.42 3.97
N VAL A 1012 22.50 -42.51 3.98
CA VAL A 1012 23.82 -42.58 4.64
C VAL A 1012 24.93 -42.46 3.59
N PRO A 1013 25.73 -41.38 3.59
CA PRO A 1013 26.86 -41.19 2.69
C PRO A 1013 28.11 -41.94 3.15
N THR A 1014 28.94 -42.37 2.20
CA THR A 1014 30.31 -42.89 2.40
C THR A 1014 31.25 -42.21 1.42
N MET A 1015 32.48 -41.86 1.81
CA MET A 1015 33.43 -41.14 0.94
C MET A 1015 33.86 -42.01 -0.27
N ARG A 1016 33.94 -41.39 -1.45
CA ARG A 1016 34.17 -42.03 -2.77
C ARG A 1016 35.43 -41.53 -3.49
N LEU A 1017 35.95 -40.35 -3.14
CA LEU A 1017 37.13 -39.72 -3.72
C LEU A 1017 38.40 -40.17 -3.00
N ASP A 1018 39.50 -40.25 -3.74
CA ASP A 1018 40.74 -40.88 -3.27
C ASP A 1018 41.53 -40.01 -2.26
N THR A 1019 41.25 -38.70 -2.23
CA THR A 1019 42.02 -37.68 -1.51
C THR A 1019 41.13 -36.96 -0.48
N PRO A 1020 41.35 -37.13 0.84
CA PRO A 1020 40.52 -36.53 1.90
C PRO A 1020 40.38 -35.01 1.84
N GLU A 1021 41.38 -34.32 1.31
CA GLU A 1021 41.43 -32.87 1.15
C GLU A 1021 40.41 -32.34 0.12
N LEU A 1022 39.88 -33.19 -0.76
CA LEU A 1022 38.83 -32.81 -1.72
C LEU A 1022 37.47 -32.56 -1.06
N TYR A 1023 37.32 -32.93 0.23
CA TYR A 1023 36.10 -32.72 1.02
C TYR A 1023 36.15 -31.49 1.95
N LEU A 1024 37.21 -30.68 1.87
CA LEU A 1024 37.52 -29.56 2.78
C LEU A 1024 37.53 -28.19 2.07
#